data_AF-A0A958DEV3-F1
#
_entry.id   AF-A0A958DEV3-F1
#
_cell.length_a   1.000
_cell.length_b   1.000
_cell.length_c   1.000
_cell.angle_alpha   90.00
_cell.angle_beta   90.00
_cell.angle_gamma   90.00
#
_symmetry.space_group_name_H-M   'P 1'
#
loop_
_entity.id
_entity.type
_entity.pdbx_description
1 polymer ?
#
loop_
_entity_poly.entity_id
_entity_poly.type
_entity_poly.pdbx_seq_one_letter_code
_entity_poly.pdbx_strand_id
1 'polypeptide(L)'
;MSDNTLEQRCLDFERINYYFGKMMLVRDFQDQQRYYNEKRWMVNRFGLGWGVLAGLRVAPHPRGGLRVLVEPGFALDQYGHEIWVCKAQTLELETADQSTPEQRCVYIYLRYRECLSEAAPVPAEECGELTSGCNYNRTRETFDLFASAEPPEGIEPFDHPVNGLSDCELECHQFLANPVRLLNQGCPPRNPCLAIPLAKICYDPGDPQGKIAVDNIICRKIAGSNELLYELIACLTRELWTLHAARTDRRQFVPLLVQSIKGLHYRDGRIRSHELPILQPCRLAGDGRDIWITDKSPLTDESFPNGHVVRLHQDGTRKLIGLDESAWGIAFDGHYMWITHPESENGNEENTPGIQLTRIDVCKDDIQTPYSLSQLKPYPQEILCTDEFLFVLHRWDSDENALYLSLIDPVSLKDPENGYGIIDLQINKTKQQNPVGDTGETELLQKVVMVYDGEAIWVAYAFKGEQDSRLPRACLAKVRIRQIPGSPPEMQLEVEKHLVLKSRVPEDLSFDGSHVWITHDEGVTRVDASSKNELIHRDNSSSGPQSALTFDGQFVWSAQNRELRWSAQKDKFETMLSRIDTLTLAVEEGEEIRVLIDAPNTPPGFREVGNLEVSQMFFDGAHIWIAATGEYDDEFGNQPAGIIHRILA
;
A
#
# COMPACT_ATOMS: atom_id res chain seq x y z
N MET A 1 -39.50 -36.96 27.91
CA MET A 1 -39.17 -35.95 26.88
C MET A 1 -39.54 -34.60 27.48
N SER A 2 -38.61 -34.00 28.23
CA SER A 2 -38.78 -32.69 28.84
C SER A 2 -38.45 -31.63 27.80
N ASP A 3 -39.46 -30.82 27.50
CA ASP A 3 -39.41 -29.65 26.64
C ASP A 3 -38.35 -28.67 27.17
N ASN A 4 -37.22 -28.57 26.46
CA ASN A 4 -36.05 -27.78 26.85
C ASN A 4 -35.96 -26.50 25.99
N THR A 5 -37.11 -25.92 25.68
CA THR A 5 -37.21 -24.59 25.11
C THR A 5 -37.11 -23.59 26.26
N LEU A 6 -35.88 -23.19 26.58
CA LEU A 6 -35.60 -22.00 27.39
C LEU A 6 -36.21 -20.79 26.67
N GLU A 7 -37.48 -20.49 26.93
CA GLU A 7 -38.04 -19.17 26.69
C GLU A 7 -37.07 -18.17 27.33
N GLN A 8 -36.43 -17.38 26.48
CA GLN A 8 -35.56 -16.29 26.88
C GLN A 8 -36.44 -15.23 27.55
N ARG A 9 -36.81 -15.46 28.81
CA ARG A 9 -37.63 -14.55 29.61
C ARG A 9 -36.93 -13.21 29.62
N CYS A 10 -37.52 -12.23 28.94
CA CYS A 10 -37.18 -10.83 29.15
C CYS A 10 -37.35 -10.57 30.65
N LEU A 11 -36.24 -10.21 31.31
CA LEU A 11 -36.27 -9.83 32.71
C LEU A 11 -36.97 -8.47 32.79
N ASP A 12 -38.12 -8.44 33.47
CA ASP A 12 -38.79 -7.19 33.80
C ASP A 12 -37.94 -6.43 34.84
N PHE A 13 -37.46 -5.26 34.44
CA PHE A 13 -36.54 -4.45 35.23
C PHE A 13 -37.29 -3.62 36.28
N GLU A 14 -37.59 -4.24 37.42
CA GLU A 14 -38.23 -3.57 38.56
C GLU A 14 -37.19 -3.06 39.58
N ARG A 15 -37.38 -1.84 40.07
CA ARG A 15 -36.57 -1.25 41.15
C ARG A 15 -37.39 -1.09 42.41
N ILE A 16 -36.74 -1.27 43.56
CA ILE A 16 -37.35 -1.03 44.86
C ILE A 16 -37.70 0.46 44.97
N ASN A 17 -38.99 0.72 45.18
CA ASN A 17 -39.46 2.04 45.58
C ASN A 17 -39.31 2.21 47.09
N TYR A 18 -38.50 3.18 47.51
CA TYR A 18 -38.25 3.51 48.92
C TYR A 18 -39.26 4.55 49.42
N TYR A 19 -39.91 4.26 50.55
CA TYR A 19 -40.81 5.21 51.22
C TYR A 19 -40.74 5.06 52.74
N PHE A 20 -41.15 6.10 53.46
CA PHE A 20 -41.07 6.14 54.92
C PHE A 20 -41.95 5.05 55.56
N GLY A 21 -41.40 4.31 56.51
CA GLY A 21 -42.10 3.22 57.20
C GLY A 21 -42.15 1.90 56.43
N LYS A 22 -41.50 1.78 55.26
CA LYS A 22 -41.38 0.51 54.54
C LYS A 22 -40.53 -0.50 55.33
N MET A 23 -41.07 -1.70 55.55
CA MET A 23 -40.30 -2.84 56.08
C MET A 23 -39.42 -3.43 54.98
N MET A 24 -38.14 -3.61 55.28
CA MET A 24 -37.14 -4.14 54.34
C MET A 24 -36.74 -5.56 54.73
N LEU A 25 -36.72 -6.47 53.76
CA LEU A 25 -36.33 -7.86 53.90
C LEU A 25 -35.06 -8.16 53.07
N VAL A 26 -34.43 -9.31 53.31
CA VAL A 26 -33.27 -9.76 52.54
C VAL A 26 -33.57 -9.82 51.04
N ARG A 27 -34.78 -10.27 50.66
CA ARG A 27 -35.22 -10.31 49.26
C ARG A 27 -35.15 -8.93 48.58
N ASP A 28 -35.48 -7.85 49.30
CA ASP A 28 -35.46 -6.51 48.74
C ASP A 28 -34.00 -6.17 48.36
N PHE A 29 -33.03 -6.38 49.24
CA PHE A 29 -31.62 -6.12 48.91
C PHE A 29 -31.05 -7.04 47.82
N GLN A 30 -31.54 -8.28 47.71
CA GLN A 30 -31.17 -9.20 46.63
C GLN A 30 -31.74 -8.73 45.28
N ASP A 31 -33.01 -8.30 45.26
CA ASP A 31 -33.66 -7.76 44.07
C ASP A 31 -32.94 -6.49 43.59
N GLN A 32 -32.49 -5.64 44.53
CA GLN A 32 -31.69 -4.46 44.19
C GLN A 32 -30.35 -4.81 43.53
N GLN A 33 -29.60 -5.77 44.09
CA GLN A 33 -28.33 -6.22 43.53
C GLN A 33 -28.54 -6.81 42.13
N ARG A 34 -29.55 -7.67 41.99
CA ARG A 34 -29.93 -8.26 40.71
C ARG A 34 -30.25 -7.19 39.68
N TYR A 35 -31.07 -6.18 40.02
CA TYR A 35 -31.42 -5.10 39.10
C TYR A 35 -30.18 -4.42 38.50
N TYR A 36 -29.21 -4.04 39.34
CA TYR A 36 -28.01 -3.33 38.88
C TYR A 36 -27.08 -4.23 38.08
N ASN A 37 -26.85 -5.46 38.54
CA ASN A 37 -25.99 -6.41 37.86
C ASN A 37 -26.56 -6.76 36.48
N GLU A 38 -27.85 -7.08 36.40
CA GLU A 38 -28.55 -7.41 35.15
C GLU A 38 -28.52 -6.24 34.15
N LYS A 39 -28.68 -4.99 34.62
CA LYS A 39 -28.54 -3.80 33.77
C LYS A 39 -27.11 -3.62 33.26
N ARG A 40 -26.11 -3.82 34.13
CA ARG A 40 -24.67 -3.68 33.80
C ARG A 40 -24.25 -4.72 32.75
N TRP A 41 -24.57 -5.99 33.01
CA TRP A 41 -24.27 -7.10 32.10
C TRP A 41 -24.97 -6.95 30.74
N MET A 42 -26.21 -6.44 30.73
CA MET A 42 -26.91 -6.11 29.48
C MET A 42 -26.13 -5.07 28.66
N VAL A 43 -25.70 -3.96 29.27
CA VAL A 43 -24.94 -2.92 28.55
C VAL A 43 -23.60 -3.46 28.04
N ASN A 44 -22.88 -4.25 28.85
CA ASN A 44 -21.63 -4.89 28.42
C ASN A 44 -21.86 -5.77 27.18
N ARG A 45 -22.86 -6.65 27.25
CA ARG A 45 -23.17 -7.62 26.20
C ARG A 45 -23.52 -7.00 24.86
N PHE A 46 -24.34 -5.94 24.87
CA PHE A 46 -24.81 -5.30 23.64
C PHE A 46 -23.92 -4.13 23.18
N GLY A 47 -23.25 -3.45 24.11
CA GLY A 47 -22.42 -2.29 23.82
C GLY A 47 -20.96 -2.63 23.50
N LEU A 48 -20.36 -3.54 24.26
CA LEU A 48 -18.94 -3.91 24.12
C LEU A 48 -18.74 -5.29 23.47
N GLY A 49 -19.71 -6.18 23.62
CA GLY A 49 -19.56 -7.58 23.25
C GLY A 49 -18.86 -8.38 24.35
N TRP A 50 -18.15 -9.43 23.94
CA TRP A 50 -17.47 -10.34 24.87
C TRP A 50 -16.08 -10.74 24.34
N GLY A 51 -15.19 -11.09 25.25
CA GLY A 51 -13.79 -11.35 24.99
C GLY A 51 -12.87 -10.58 25.92
N VAL A 52 -11.58 -10.59 25.59
CA VAL A 52 -10.54 -9.85 26.30
C VAL A 52 -10.57 -8.38 25.89
N LEU A 53 -10.60 -7.48 26.88
CA LEU A 53 -10.53 -6.03 26.70
C LEU A 53 -9.11 -5.50 26.93
N ALA A 54 -8.37 -6.06 27.89
CA ALA A 54 -7.02 -5.62 28.23
C ALA A 54 -6.22 -6.74 28.91
N GLY A 55 -4.89 -6.76 28.71
CA GLY A 55 -3.99 -7.67 29.44
C GLY A 55 -4.22 -9.15 29.10
N LEU A 56 -4.20 -10.05 30.09
CA LEU A 56 -4.45 -11.51 29.94
C LEU A 56 -3.58 -12.19 28.87
N ARG A 57 -2.35 -11.70 28.67
CA ARG A 57 -1.39 -12.35 27.79
C ARG A 57 -0.91 -13.64 28.45
N VAL A 58 -0.83 -14.72 27.68
CA VAL A 58 -0.26 -15.98 28.13
C VAL A 58 1.21 -16.03 27.69
N ALA A 59 2.09 -16.30 28.64
CA ALA A 59 3.52 -16.43 28.42
C ALA A 59 4.05 -17.74 29.03
N PRO A 60 5.15 -18.31 28.49
CA PRO A 60 5.85 -19.41 29.16
C PRO A 60 6.29 -18.98 30.57
N HIS A 61 6.18 -19.89 31.54
CA HIS A 61 6.60 -19.57 32.90
C HIS A 61 8.14 -19.40 32.99
N PRO A 62 8.68 -18.35 33.64
CA PRO A 62 10.13 -18.08 33.68
C PRO A 62 11.00 -19.21 34.25
N ARG A 63 10.43 -19.96 35.20
CA ARG A 63 11.07 -21.16 35.81
C ARG A 63 11.03 -22.42 34.94
N GLY A 64 10.51 -22.35 33.71
CA GLY A 64 10.38 -23.49 32.80
C GLY A 64 9.38 -24.58 33.25
N GLY A 65 9.33 -25.65 32.46
CA GLY A 65 8.41 -26.77 32.59
C GLY A 65 7.05 -26.54 31.92
N LEU A 66 6.14 -27.51 32.05
CA LEU A 66 4.76 -27.48 31.53
C LEU A 66 3.86 -26.52 32.32
N ARG A 67 4.25 -25.24 32.35
CA ARG A 67 3.55 -24.18 33.08
C ARG A 67 3.52 -22.91 32.26
N VAL A 68 2.41 -22.22 32.36
CA VAL A 68 2.23 -20.90 31.76
C VAL A 68 1.88 -19.86 32.81
N LEU A 69 2.20 -18.62 32.49
CA LEU A 69 1.85 -17.45 33.25
C LEU A 69 0.83 -16.64 32.46
N VAL A 70 -0.32 -16.40 33.05
CA VAL A 70 -1.34 -15.48 32.51
C VAL A 70 -1.17 -14.15 33.22
N GLU A 71 -0.87 -13.10 32.46
CA GLU A 71 -0.68 -11.75 32.98
C GLU A 71 -2.00 -11.14 33.49
N PRO A 72 -1.95 -10.13 34.38
CA PRO A 72 -3.13 -9.39 34.80
C PRO A 72 -3.92 -8.83 33.62
N GLY A 73 -5.23 -8.68 33.79
CA GLY A 73 -6.07 -8.10 32.75
C GLY A 73 -7.56 -8.22 33.02
N PHE A 74 -8.34 -7.87 32.00
CA PHE A 74 -9.79 -7.72 32.08
C PHE A 74 -10.49 -8.32 30.86
N ALA A 75 -11.57 -9.04 31.11
CA ALA A 75 -12.39 -9.66 30.08
C ALA A 75 -13.89 -9.62 30.44
N LEU A 76 -14.72 -9.77 29.41
CA LEU A 76 -16.17 -9.93 29.51
C LEU A 76 -16.59 -11.27 28.93
N ASP A 77 -17.43 -12.03 29.64
CA ASP A 77 -18.00 -13.27 29.10
C ASP A 77 -19.24 -13.00 28.22
N GLN A 78 -19.77 -14.03 27.55
CA GLN A 78 -20.93 -13.88 26.65
C GLN A 78 -22.23 -13.48 27.38
N TYR A 79 -22.27 -13.65 28.70
CA TYR A 79 -23.38 -13.25 29.57
C TYR A 79 -23.29 -11.77 29.97
N GLY A 80 -22.09 -11.19 29.89
CA GLY A 80 -21.76 -9.80 30.23
C GLY A 80 -21.03 -9.64 31.57
N HIS A 81 -20.61 -10.73 32.21
CA HIS A 81 -19.90 -10.69 33.49
C HIS A 81 -18.49 -10.13 33.33
N GLU A 82 -18.11 -9.28 34.28
CA GLU A 82 -16.78 -8.73 34.41
C GLU A 82 -15.81 -9.71 35.06
N ILE A 83 -14.72 -10.04 34.36
CA ILE A 83 -13.65 -10.88 34.90
C ILE A 83 -12.38 -10.06 35.04
N TRP A 84 -12.02 -9.73 36.29
CA TRP A 84 -10.84 -8.94 36.62
C TRP A 84 -9.74 -9.80 37.27
N VAL A 85 -8.64 -10.00 36.55
CA VAL A 85 -7.46 -10.75 37.01
C VAL A 85 -6.42 -9.75 37.52
N CYS A 86 -6.42 -9.48 38.83
CA CYS A 86 -5.53 -8.47 39.44
C CYS A 86 -4.04 -8.80 39.39
N LYS A 87 -3.69 -10.08 39.41
CA LYS A 87 -2.32 -10.58 39.60
C LYS A 87 -2.07 -11.72 38.64
N ALA A 88 -0.83 -11.84 38.18
CA ALA A 88 -0.43 -12.90 37.28
C ALA A 88 -0.76 -14.29 37.89
N GLN A 89 -1.33 -15.17 37.10
CA GLN A 89 -1.74 -16.51 37.51
C GLN A 89 -0.83 -17.55 36.85
N THR A 90 -0.29 -18.45 37.65
CA THR A 90 0.44 -19.61 37.13
C THR A 90 -0.54 -20.75 36.94
N LEU A 91 -0.55 -21.33 35.74
CA LEU A 91 -1.32 -22.54 35.45
C LEU A 91 -0.34 -23.66 35.10
N GLU A 92 -0.48 -24.79 35.78
CA GLU A 92 0.21 -26.03 35.43
C GLU A 92 -0.62 -26.77 34.39
N LEU A 93 0.01 -27.16 33.29
CA LEU A 93 -0.64 -27.92 32.23
C LEU A 93 -0.63 -29.38 32.67
N GLU A 94 -1.67 -29.80 33.38
CA GLU A 94 -1.90 -31.22 33.63
C GLU A 94 -2.04 -31.92 32.27
N THR A 95 -1.52 -33.15 32.16
CA THR A 95 -1.58 -33.93 30.93
C THR A 95 -3.03 -34.24 30.58
N ALA A 96 -3.67 -33.33 29.84
CA ALA A 96 -4.94 -33.58 29.19
C ALA A 96 -4.78 -34.80 28.26
N ASP A 97 -5.88 -35.54 28.16
CA ASP A 97 -6.00 -36.96 27.82
C ASP A 97 -5.24 -37.49 26.58
N GLN A 98 -5.07 -38.82 26.54
CA GLN A 98 -4.17 -39.56 25.65
C GLN A 98 -4.56 -39.57 24.14
N SER A 99 -4.35 -38.47 23.41
CA SER A 99 -4.42 -38.50 21.94
C SER A 99 -3.14 -37.99 21.26
N THR A 100 -2.57 -38.90 20.45
CA THR A 100 -1.46 -38.86 19.48
C THR A 100 -0.06 -38.35 19.89
N PRO A 101 1.02 -38.93 19.32
CA PRO A 101 2.38 -38.85 19.90
C PRO A 101 3.23 -37.65 19.46
N GLU A 102 2.84 -36.88 18.44
CA GLU A 102 3.81 -36.01 17.72
C GLU A 102 3.70 -34.50 18.00
N GLN A 103 2.62 -34.01 18.60
CA GLN A 103 2.55 -32.66 19.20
C GLN A 103 1.25 -32.53 20.00
N ARG A 104 1.31 -32.09 21.27
CA ARG A 104 0.10 -31.89 22.09
C ARG A 104 -0.22 -30.41 22.17
N CYS A 105 -1.42 -30.04 21.74
CA CYS A 105 -1.93 -28.68 21.89
C CYS A 105 -3.10 -28.64 22.88
N VAL A 106 -3.09 -27.64 23.77
CA VAL A 106 -4.15 -27.35 24.74
C VAL A 106 -4.54 -25.87 24.64
N TYR A 107 -5.74 -25.55 25.08
CA TYR A 107 -6.31 -24.22 25.05
C TYR A 107 -6.52 -23.71 26.47
N ILE A 108 -6.16 -22.45 26.71
CA ILE A 108 -6.34 -21.79 27.99
C ILE A 108 -7.64 -21.01 28.00
N TYR A 109 -8.45 -21.26 29.03
CA TYR A 109 -9.76 -20.69 29.20
C TYR A 109 -9.89 -19.94 30.53
N LEU A 110 -10.62 -18.82 30.46
CA LEU A 110 -10.98 -18.00 31.61
C LEU A 110 -12.50 -17.99 31.79
N ARG A 111 -13.01 -18.33 32.97
CA ARG A 111 -14.44 -18.41 33.24
C ARG A 111 -14.82 -17.62 34.49
N TYR A 112 -15.92 -16.88 34.43
CA TYR A 112 -16.48 -16.19 35.59
C TYR A 112 -17.01 -17.19 36.63
N ARG A 113 -16.82 -16.90 37.91
CA ARG A 113 -17.32 -17.73 39.01
C ARG A 113 -17.66 -16.88 40.21
N GLU A 114 -18.71 -17.25 40.93
CA GLU A 114 -19.03 -16.68 42.24
C GLU A 114 -18.75 -17.69 43.35
N CYS A 115 -18.22 -17.20 44.47
CA CYS A 115 -17.99 -17.99 45.67
C CYS A 115 -18.55 -17.27 46.88
N LEU A 116 -19.26 -18.01 47.74
CA LEU A 116 -19.66 -17.49 49.05
C LEU A 116 -18.44 -17.40 49.98
N SER A 117 -18.34 -16.32 50.74
CA SER A 117 -17.20 -16.01 51.60
C SER A 117 -17.64 -15.39 52.91
N GLU A 118 -16.74 -15.37 53.90
CA GLU A 118 -17.02 -14.85 55.25
C GLU A 118 -18.15 -15.64 55.94
N ALA A 119 -17.86 -16.90 56.27
CA ALA A 119 -18.79 -17.77 56.98
C ALA A 119 -19.11 -17.20 58.37
N ALA A 120 -20.39 -17.12 58.71
CA ALA A 120 -20.90 -16.61 59.97
C ALA A 120 -21.94 -17.57 60.56
N PRO A 121 -21.93 -17.77 61.89
CA PRO A 121 -22.96 -18.56 62.55
C PRO A 121 -24.29 -17.82 62.53
N VAL A 122 -25.37 -18.52 62.21
CA VAL A 122 -26.72 -17.95 62.27
C VAL A 122 -27.24 -18.09 63.71
N PRO A 123 -27.67 -17.01 64.37
CA PRO A 123 -28.44 -17.13 65.60
C PRO A 123 -29.81 -17.73 65.26
N ALA A 124 -30.00 -19.00 65.63
CA ALA A 124 -31.23 -19.83 65.60
C ALA A 124 -32.40 -19.34 64.70
N GLU A 125 -32.77 -20.15 63.70
CA GLU A 125 -34.08 -20.04 63.05
C GLU A 125 -35.22 -20.33 64.05
N GLU A 126 -36.37 -19.69 63.86
CA GLU A 126 -37.57 -19.83 64.68
C GLU A 126 -37.96 -21.30 64.91
N CYS A 127 -38.04 -21.70 66.19
CA CYS A 127 -38.68 -22.92 66.72
C CYS A 127 -38.78 -24.15 65.77
N GLY A 128 -37.63 -24.68 65.36
CA GLY A 128 -37.46 -25.98 64.71
C GLY A 128 -36.02 -26.46 64.92
N GLU A 129 -35.76 -27.77 64.86
CA GLU A 129 -34.50 -28.41 65.27
C GLU A 129 -33.23 -27.62 64.90
N LEU A 130 -32.39 -27.36 65.92
CA LEU A 130 -31.10 -26.67 65.84
C LEU A 130 -30.11 -27.44 64.95
N THR A 131 -30.21 -27.27 63.63
CA THR A 131 -29.07 -27.47 62.75
C THR A 131 -28.25 -26.19 62.79
N SER A 132 -27.02 -26.27 63.30
CA SER A 132 -26.08 -25.15 63.28
C SER A 132 -25.56 -24.93 61.86
N GLY A 133 -26.42 -24.36 61.01
CA GLY A 133 -26.04 -23.94 59.66
C GLY A 133 -25.09 -22.75 59.73
N CYS A 134 -23.89 -22.88 59.17
CA CYS A 134 -23.07 -21.72 58.83
C CYS A 134 -23.62 -21.09 57.54
N ASN A 135 -23.94 -19.79 57.58
CA ASN A 135 -24.25 -19.01 56.37
C ASN A 135 -23.04 -18.13 56.01
N TYR A 136 -23.09 -17.44 54.88
CA TYR A 136 -21.99 -16.61 54.39
C TYR A 136 -22.43 -15.15 54.25
N ASN A 137 -21.61 -14.21 54.70
CA ASN A 137 -21.93 -12.78 54.69
C ASN A 137 -21.76 -12.14 53.31
N ARG A 138 -20.93 -12.72 52.42
CA ARG A 138 -20.56 -12.08 51.15
C ARG A 138 -20.50 -13.06 49.98
N THR A 139 -20.99 -12.63 48.83
CA THR A 139 -20.66 -13.24 47.54
C THR A 139 -19.40 -12.56 46.97
N ARG A 140 -18.41 -13.35 46.61
CA ARG A 140 -17.17 -12.90 45.97
C ARG A 140 -17.20 -13.28 44.50
N GLU A 141 -17.16 -12.27 43.64
CA GLU A 141 -16.90 -12.44 42.21
C GLU A 141 -15.43 -12.84 42.02
N THR A 142 -15.19 -13.93 41.30
CA THR A 142 -13.88 -14.54 41.04
C THR A 142 -13.87 -15.18 39.65
N PHE A 143 -12.83 -15.93 39.34
CA PHE A 143 -12.69 -16.67 38.08
C PHE A 143 -12.10 -18.06 38.29
N ASP A 144 -12.36 -18.93 37.32
CA ASP A 144 -11.62 -20.17 37.10
C ASP A 144 -10.71 -19.99 35.88
N LEU A 145 -9.44 -20.36 36.02
CA LEU A 145 -8.46 -20.44 34.93
C LEU A 145 -8.09 -21.92 34.75
N PHE A 146 -8.27 -22.47 33.55
CA PHE A 146 -8.04 -23.88 33.30
C PHE A 146 -7.58 -24.15 31.86
N ALA A 147 -6.95 -25.30 31.66
CA ALA A 147 -6.57 -25.82 30.35
C ALA A 147 -7.59 -26.87 29.88
N SER A 148 -7.88 -26.91 28.58
CA SER A 148 -8.68 -27.97 27.96
C SER A 148 -8.06 -28.40 26.64
N ALA A 149 -8.21 -29.68 26.27
CA ALA A 149 -7.82 -30.19 24.96
C ALA A 149 -8.82 -29.80 23.86
N GLU A 150 -10.05 -29.46 24.23
CA GLU A 150 -11.10 -29.10 23.29
C GLU A 150 -10.86 -27.67 22.72
N PRO A 151 -10.79 -27.51 21.40
CA PRO A 151 -10.73 -26.20 20.77
C PRO A 151 -12.03 -25.43 21.00
N PRO A 152 -11.99 -24.09 21.03
CA PRO A 152 -13.21 -23.31 21.19
C PRO A 152 -14.06 -23.40 19.92
N GLU A 153 -15.39 -23.43 20.09
CA GLU A 153 -16.36 -23.49 19.00
C GLU A 153 -16.21 -22.27 18.06
N GLY A 154 -16.19 -22.51 16.75
CA GLY A 154 -16.19 -21.47 15.73
C GLY A 154 -14.82 -20.94 15.29
N ILE A 155 -13.70 -21.57 15.67
CA ILE A 155 -12.43 -21.39 14.96
C ILE A 155 -12.49 -22.23 13.69
N GLU A 156 -13.07 -21.69 12.62
CA GLU A 156 -12.59 -22.12 11.31
C GLU A 156 -11.18 -21.53 11.15
N PRO A 157 -10.15 -22.35 10.86
CA PRO A 157 -8.87 -21.79 10.45
C PRO A 157 -9.14 -20.83 9.29
N PHE A 158 -8.45 -19.70 9.27
CA PHE A 158 -8.41 -18.76 8.14
C PHE A 158 -7.72 -19.41 6.91
N ASP A 159 -8.07 -20.64 6.59
CA ASP A 159 -7.59 -21.46 5.47
C ASP A 159 -8.65 -21.57 4.37
N HIS A 160 -9.69 -20.73 4.39
CA HIS A 160 -10.43 -20.49 3.16
C HIS A 160 -9.54 -19.63 2.26
N PRO A 161 -9.05 -20.14 1.11
CA PRO A 161 -8.63 -19.23 0.06
C PRO A 161 -9.85 -18.35 -0.20
N VAL A 162 -9.72 -17.06 0.08
CA VAL A 162 -10.73 -16.07 -0.26
C VAL A 162 -10.78 -16.04 -1.79
N ASN A 163 -11.52 -16.98 -2.36
CA ASN A 163 -11.87 -17.02 -3.76
C ASN A 163 -12.95 -15.95 -3.95
N GLY A 164 -12.50 -14.69 -4.01
CA GLY A 164 -13.34 -13.53 -4.24
C GLY A 164 -13.35 -12.54 -3.09
N LEU A 165 -12.56 -11.47 -3.21
CA LEU A 165 -12.76 -10.21 -2.48
C LEU A 165 -14.21 -9.68 -2.64
N SER A 166 -14.91 -10.09 -3.72
CA SER A 166 -16.28 -9.68 -4.03
C SER A 166 -17.33 -10.06 -2.99
N ASP A 167 -17.17 -11.18 -2.29
CA ASP A 167 -18.24 -11.67 -1.40
C ASP A 167 -18.22 -10.91 -0.06
N CYS A 168 -17.04 -10.62 0.48
CA CYS A 168 -16.90 -9.76 1.66
C CYS A 168 -17.27 -8.30 1.37
N GLU A 169 -16.89 -7.78 0.21
CA GLU A 169 -17.28 -6.42 -0.22
C GLU A 169 -18.79 -6.30 -0.42
N LEU A 170 -19.43 -7.31 -1.03
CA LEU A 170 -20.87 -7.35 -1.24
C LEU A 170 -21.63 -7.44 0.09
N GLU A 171 -21.19 -8.26 1.03
CA GLU A 171 -21.77 -8.33 2.38
C GLU A 171 -21.61 -7.01 3.15
N CYS A 172 -20.44 -6.37 3.05
CA CYS A 172 -20.18 -5.06 3.65
C CYS A 172 -21.07 -3.96 3.02
N HIS A 173 -21.16 -3.92 1.69
CA HIS A 173 -22.04 -2.99 0.97
C HIS A 173 -23.51 -3.21 1.33
N GLN A 174 -23.96 -4.45 1.41
CA GLN A 174 -25.32 -4.78 1.84
C GLN A 174 -25.59 -4.37 3.29
N PHE A 175 -24.60 -4.55 4.18
CA PHE A 175 -24.71 -4.11 5.57
C PHE A 175 -24.80 -2.59 5.69
N LEU A 176 -23.92 -1.85 5.00
CA LEU A 176 -23.93 -0.39 4.99
C LEU A 176 -25.21 0.17 4.33
N ALA A 177 -25.69 -0.46 3.26
CA ALA A 177 -26.93 -0.07 2.60
C ALA A 177 -28.18 -0.36 3.46
N ASN A 178 -28.15 -1.42 4.27
CA ASN A 178 -29.27 -1.77 5.13
C ASN A 178 -28.85 -2.51 6.42
N PRO A 179 -28.49 -1.78 7.48
CA PRO A 179 -28.09 -2.39 8.76
C PRO A 179 -29.27 -3.04 9.50
N VAL A 180 -30.51 -2.81 9.04
CA VAL A 180 -31.74 -3.33 9.65
C VAL A 180 -31.74 -4.86 9.70
N ARG A 181 -31.02 -5.54 8.81
CA ARG A 181 -30.89 -7.01 8.86
C ARG A 181 -30.30 -7.50 10.18
N LEU A 182 -29.31 -6.79 10.75
CA LEU A 182 -28.71 -7.14 12.04
C LEU A 182 -29.58 -6.68 13.22
N LEU A 183 -30.27 -5.55 13.10
CA LEU A 183 -31.20 -5.07 14.12
C LEU A 183 -32.47 -5.93 14.23
N ASN A 184 -32.88 -6.56 13.13
CA ASN A 184 -34.01 -7.48 13.07
C ASN A 184 -33.65 -8.92 13.43
N GLN A 185 -32.35 -9.25 13.57
CA GLN A 185 -31.96 -10.50 14.19
C GLN A 185 -32.34 -10.41 15.67
N GLY A 186 -33.09 -11.41 16.16
CA GLY A 186 -33.46 -11.48 17.57
C GLY A 186 -32.23 -11.39 18.48
N CYS A 187 -32.44 -10.99 19.74
CA CYS A 187 -31.33 -10.92 20.69
C CYS A 187 -30.64 -12.28 20.81
N PRO A 188 -29.29 -12.36 20.77
CA PRO A 188 -28.59 -13.62 20.88
C PRO A 188 -28.98 -14.34 22.19
N PRO A 189 -29.01 -15.68 22.21
CA PRO A 189 -29.38 -16.44 23.39
C PRO A 189 -28.41 -16.16 24.53
N ARG A 190 -28.95 -16.02 25.74
CA ARG A 190 -28.16 -15.73 26.92
C ARG A 190 -27.55 -17.02 27.44
N ASN A 191 -26.29 -17.28 27.09
CA ASN A 191 -25.58 -18.49 27.50
C ASN A 191 -24.81 -18.27 28.80
N PRO A 192 -25.22 -18.87 29.93
CA PRO A 192 -24.46 -18.79 31.17
C PRO A 192 -23.18 -19.63 31.08
N CYS A 193 -22.14 -19.19 31.79
CA CYS A 193 -20.94 -20.00 32.10
C CYS A 193 -20.02 -20.38 30.93
N LEU A 194 -20.04 -19.63 29.81
CA LEU A 194 -19.08 -19.84 28.73
C LEU A 194 -17.70 -19.28 29.09
N ALA A 195 -16.68 -20.08 28.83
CA ALA A 195 -15.30 -19.70 29.08
C ALA A 195 -14.72 -18.94 27.88
N ILE A 196 -13.86 -17.98 28.17
CA ILE A 196 -13.21 -17.11 27.20
C ILE A 196 -11.86 -17.75 26.81
N PRO A 197 -11.65 -18.10 25.54
CA PRO A 197 -10.36 -18.62 25.09
C PRO A 197 -9.31 -17.50 25.08
N LEU A 198 -8.15 -17.76 25.70
CA LEU A 198 -7.06 -16.80 25.84
C LEU A 198 -5.88 -17.08 24.91
N ALA A 199 -5.48 -18.34 24.79
CA ALA A 199 -4.32 -18.77 24.00
C ALA A 199 -4.35 -20.27 23.68
N LYS A 200 -3.68 -20.65 22.60
CA LYS A 200 -3.35 -22.02 22.23
C LYS A 200 -1.92 -22.29 22.63
N ILE A 201 -1.69 -23.41 23.28
CA ILE A 201 -0.38 -23.84 23.75
C ILE A 201 -0.06 -25.17 23.11
N CYS A 202 1.07 -25.25 22.41
CA CYS A 202 1.56 -26.52 21.86
C CYS A 202 2.92 -26.87 22.47
N TYR A 203 3.10 -28.13 22.81
CA TYR A 203 4.34 -28.65 23.39
C TYR A 203 4.60 -30.08 22.91
N ASP A 204 5.88 -30.46 22.93
CA ASP A 204 6.33 -31.84 22.67
C ASP A 204 6.48 -32.56 24.02
N PRO A 205 5.71 -33.63 24.30
CA PRO A 205 5.83 -34.40 25.54
C PRO A 205 7.19 -35.11 25.68
N GLY A 206 7.95 -35.28 24.60
CA GLY A 206 9.29 -35.88 24.59
C GLY A 206 10.44 -34.91 24.88
N ASP A 207 10.20 -33.60 24.92
CA ASP A 207 11.24 -32.59 25.16
C ASP A 207 11.61 -32.51 26.65
N PRO A 208 12.83 -32.89 27.06
CA PRO A 208 13.27 -32.81 28.46
C PRO A 208 13.39 -31.37 28.97
N GLN A 209 13.44 -30.36 28.08
CA GLN A 209 13.44 -28.95 28.47
C GLN A 209 12.03 -28.38 28.66
N GLY A 210 10.99 -29.10 28.23
CA GLY A 210 9.59 -28.68 28.35
C GLY A 210 9.31 -27.36 27.62
N LYS A 211 9.85 -27.17 26.42
CA LYS A 211 9.66 -25.95 25.66
C LYS A 211 8.21 -25.83 25.18
N ILE A 212 7.60 -24.69 25.47
CA ILE A 212 6.20 -24.41 25.16
C ILE A 212 6.12 -23.36 24.06
N ALA A 213 5.39 -23.65 22.98
CA ALA A 213 4.96 -22.66 22.00
C ALA A 213 3.62 -22.08 22.43
N VAL A 214 3.54 -20.75 22.57
CA VAL A 214 2.31 -20.05 22.98
C VAL A 214 1.83 -19.16 21.85
N ASP A 215 0.60 -19.38 21.42
CA ASP A 215 -0.10 -18.61 20.41
C ASP A 215 -1.25 -17.84 21.08
N ASN A 216 -1.07 -16.51 21.16
CA ASN A 216 -2.06 -15.59 21.73
C ASN A 216 -2.99 -14.99 20.66
N ILE A 217 -2.96 -15.45 19.41
CA ILE A 217 -3.66 -14.81 18.30
C ILE A 217 -4.83 -15.68 17.85
N ILE A 218 -4.57 -16.94 17.45
CA ILE A 218 -5.54 -17.73 16.68
C ILE A 218 -6.88 -17.93 17.41
N CYS A 219 -6.85 -18.28 18.70
CA CYS A 219 -8.08 -18.58 19.45
C CYS A 219 -8.54 -17.44 20.36
N ARG A 220 -7.81 -16.33 20.40
CA ARG A 220 -8.03 -15.29 21.39
C ARG A 220 -9.23 -14.45 21.00
N LYS A 221 -10.30 -14.51 21.79
CA LYS A 221 -11.48 -13.66 21.56
C LYS A 221 -11.22 -12.26 22.08
N ILE A 222 -11.22 -11.26 21.20
CA ILE A 222 -11.11 -9.84 21.55
C ILE A 222 -12.51 -9.23 21.62
N ALA A 223 -12.78 -8.46 22.68
CA ALA A 223 -13.97 -7.63 22.76
C ALA A 223 -13.71 -6.30 22.03
N GLY A 224 -14.54 -5.97 21.04
CA GLY A 224 -14.37 -4.79 20.20
C GLY A 224 -14.69 -3.50 20.97
N SER A 225 -13.70 -2.90 21.63
CA SER A 225 -13.86 -1.59 22.24
C SER A 225 -13.99 -0.50 21.17
N ASN A 226 -14.62 0.63 21.52
CA ASN A 226 -14.67 1.79 20.61
C ASN A 226 -13.27 2.26 20.22
N GLU A 227 -12.30 2.16 21.13
CA GLU A 227 -10.91 2.54 20.87
C GLU A 227 -10.26 1.62 19.81
N LEU A 228 -10.48 0.30 19.90
CA LEU A 228 -10.03 -0.64 18.88
C LEU A 228 -10.70 -0.37 17.52
N LEU A 229 -11.99 -0.02 17.52
CA LEU A 229 -12.72 0.35 16.31
C LEU A 229 -12.15 1.62 15.67
N TYR A 230 -11.86 2.66 16.46
CA TYR A 230 -11.24 3.89 15.95
C TYR A 230 -9.85 3.65 15.38
N GLU A 231 -9.01 2.86 16.05
CA GLU A 231 -7.69 2.48 15.54
C GLU A 231 -7.79 1.68 14.23
N LEU A 232 -8.74 0.75 14.15
CA LEU A 232 -9.00 -0.01 12.92
C LEU A 232 -9.43 0.91 11.77
N ILE A 233 -10.38 1.82 12.01
CA ILE A 233 -10.83 2.80 11.01
C ILE A 233 -9.66 3.70 10.58
N ALA A 234 -8.84 4.18 11.53
CA ALA A 234 -7.68 5.01 11.20
C ALA A 234 -6.65 4.24 10.36
N CYS A 235 -6.43 2.96 10.66
CA CYS A 235 -5.56 2.08 9.89
C CYS A 235 -6.09 1.88 8.46
N LEU A 236 -7.36 1.51 8.32
CA LEU A 236 -8.02 1.32 7.02
C LEU A 236 -8.08 2.61 6.21
N THR A 237 -8.26 3.76 6.87
CA THR A 237 -8.25 5.06 6.19
C THR A 237 -6.87 5.33 5.60
N ARG A 238 -5.78 5.18 6.37
CA ARG A 238 -4.42 5.33 5.85
C ARG A 238 -4.15 4.39 4.68
N GLU A 239 -4.59 3.14 4.80
CA GLU A 239 -4.51 2.17 3.71
C GLU A 239 -5.24 2.70 2.46
N LEU A 240 -6.49 3.15 2.58
CA LEU A 240 -7.23 3.76 1.46
C LEU A 240 -6.52 4.96 0.81
N TRP A 241 -5.84 5.81 1.59
CA TRP A 241 -5.05 6.92 1.03
C TRP A 241 -3.84 6.42 0.23
N THR A 242 -3.11 5.44 0.77
CA THR A 242 -2.00 4.80 0.03
C THR A 242 -2.48 4.11 -1.23
N LEU A 243 -3.67 3.49 -1.20
CA LEU A 243 -4.29 2.86 -2.37
C LEU A 243 -4.76 3.87 -3.41
N HIS A 244 -5.28 5.02 -2.97
CA HIS A 244 -5.65 6.09 -3.88
C HIS A 244 -4.41 6.66 -4.60
N ALA A 245 -3.33 6.92 -3.87
CA ALA A 245 -2.06 7.35 -4.47
C ALA A 245 -1.50 6.29 -5.45
N ALA A 246 -1.50 5.02 -5.05
CA ALA A 246 -0.99 3.92 -5.87
C ALA A 246 -1.85 3.62 -7.11
N ARG A 247 -3.17 3.83 -7.06
CA ARG A 247 -4.08 3.65 -8.22
C ARG A 247 -3.97 4.78 -9.24
N THR A 248 -3.55 5.97 -8.80
CA THR A 248 -3.52 7.18 -9.62
C THR A 248 -2.17 7.38 -10.32
N ASP A 249 -1.04 7.02 -9.70
CA ASP A 249 0.27 6.97 -10.38
C ASP A 249 0.56 5.57 -10.97
N ARG A 250 -0.15 5.18 -12.04
CA ARG A 250 0.01 3.86 -12.71
C ARG A 250 1.35 3.63 -13.42
N ARG A 251 2.31 4.54 -13.25
CA ARG A 251 3.72 4.24 -13.54
C ARG A 251 4.38 3.38 -12.50
N GLN A 252 3.78 3.21 -11.31
CA GLN A 252 4.40 2.63 -10.12
C GLN A 252 3.62 1.44 -9.55
N PHE A 253 2.92 0.64 -10.37
CA PHE A 253 1.90 -0.29 -9.84
C PHE A 253 2.40 -1.18 -8.68
N VAL A 254 1.82 -0.92 -7.50
CA VAL A 254 2.02 -1.62 -6.22
C VAL A 254 0.97 -2.73 -6.09
N PRO A 255 1.37 -4.01 -5.91
CA PRO A 255 0.42 -5.08 -5.64
C PRO A 255 -0.15 -4.94 -4.21
N LEU A 256 -1.46 -4.67 -4.17
CA LEU A 256 -2.35 -4.84 -3.03
C LEU A 256 -2.35 -6.31 -2.56
N LEU A 257 -1.60 -6.62 -1.49
CA LEU A 257 -1.88 -7.68 -0.48
C LEU A 257 -0.70 -7.98 0.48
N VAL A 258 0.50 -7.39 0.30
CA VAL A 258 1.68 -7.77 1.11
C VAL A 258 1.87 -6.94 2.40
N GLN A 259 1.08 -5.87 2.64
CA GLN A 259 1.23 -5.06 3.86
C GLN A 259 0.54 -5.62 5.12
N SER A 260 -0.10 -6.79 5.05
CA SER A 260 -0.68 -7.45 6.23
C SER A 260 0.35 -8.17 7.13
N ILE A 261 1.65 -8.03 6.87
CA ILE A 261 2.72 -8.47 7.79
C ILE A 261 3.60 -7.28 8.18
N LYS A 262 3.08 -6.41 9.07
CA LYS A 262 3.94 -5.60 9.94
C LYS A 262 4.70 -6.54 10.87
N GLY A 263 5.93 -6.88 10.49
CA GLY A 263 6.81 -7.63 11.38
C GLY A 263 7.91 -8.40 10.69
N LEU A 264 8.78 -7.73 9.93
CA LEU A 264 10.13 -8.21 9.63
C LEU A 264 10.97 -7.01 9.14
N HIS A 265 11.55 -6.27 10.08
CA HIS A 265 12.74 -5.48 9.76
C HIS A 265 13.85 -6.45 9.32
N TYR A 266 14.12 -6.55 8.02
CA TYR A 266 15.39 -7.07 7.56
C TYR A 266 16.44 -6.00 7.86
N ARG A 267 17.14 -6.19 8.98
CA ARG A 267 18.17 -5.30 9.51
C ARG A 267 19.48 -5.28 8.71
N ASP A 268 19.51 -5.94 7.55
CA ASP A 268 20.70 -6.03 6.73
C ASP A 268 20.40 -5.32 5.41
N GLY A 269 20.77 -4.04 5.32
CA GLY A 269 20.70 -3.18 4.13
C GLY A 269 21.56 -3.68 2.96
N ARG A 270 21.31 -4.91 2.50
CA ARG A 270 21.98 -5.54 1.37
C ARG A 270 21.34 -5.05 0.09
N ILE A 271 21.99 -4.07 -0.52
CA ILE A 271 21.76 -3.61 -1.89
C ILE A 271 22.01 -4.80 -2.85
N ARG A 272 21.12 -5.02 -3.82
CA ARG A 272 21.37 -5.93 -4.95
C ARG A 272 21.43 -5.12 -6.25
N SER A 273 22.58 -5.15 -6.90
CA SER A 273 22.79 -4.62 -8.25
C SER A 273 22.48 -5.69 -9.29
N HIS A 274 21.79 -5.31 -10.36
CA HIS A 274 21.60 -6.14 -11.55
C HIS A 274 22.25 -5.43 -12.73
N GLU A 275 23.36 -6.00 -13.22
CA GLU A 275 24.04 -5.51 -14.40
C GLU A 275 23.29 -5.94 -15.67
N LEU A 276 22.96 -4.97 -16.51
CA LEU A 276 22.33 -5.20 -17.80
C LEU A 276 23.33 -4.80 -18.90
N PRO A 277 23.95 -5.76 -19.60
CA PRO A 277 24.85 -5.46 -20.70
C PRO A 277 24.06 -4.93 -21.89
N ILE A 278 24.51 -3.79 -22.43
CA ILE A 278 24.02 -3.15 -23.67
C ILE A 278 22.54 -2.75 -23.56
N LEU A 279 22.26 -1.76 -22.71
CA LEU A 279 20.96 -1.10 -22.62
C LEU A 279 21.14 0.39 -22.36
N GLN A 280 20.30 1.21 -22.99
CA GLN A 280 19.97 2.56 -22.58
C GLN A 280 18.60 2.53 -21.89
N PRO A 281 18.50 2.07 -20.61
CA PRO A 281 17.23 1.97 -19.91
C PRO A 281 16.56 3.34 -19.84
N CYS A 282 15.40 3.48 -20.48
CA CYS A 282 14.76 4.77 -20.67
C CYS A 282 13.50 4.93 -19.82
N ARG A 283 12.71 3.87 -19.63
CA ARG A 283 11.54 3.86 -18.75
C ARG A 283 11.37 2.54 -17.99
N LEU A 284 10.88 2.65 -16.75
CA LEU A 284 10.52 1.57 -15.84
C LEU A 284 8.99 1.53 -15.64
N ALA A 285 8.42 0.33 -15.62
CA ALA A 285 7.07 0.05 -15.14
C ALA A 285 7.04 -1.27 -14.37
N GLY A 286 6.02 -1.50 -13.55
CA GLY A 286 5.82 -2.76 -12.83
C GLY A 286 4.45 -3.35 -13.13
N ASP A 287 4.37 -4.68 -13.20
CA ASP A 287 3.10 -5.41 -13.29
C ASP A 287 2.57 -5.88 -11.92
N GLY A 288 3.25 -5.48 -10.84
CA GLY A 288 2.99 -5.94 -9.47
C GLY A 288 3.70 -7.24 -9.09
N ARG A 289 4.44 -7.87 -10.00
CA ARG A 289 5.30 -9.02 -9.74
C ARG A 289 6.73 -8.75 -10.18
N ASP A 290 6.91 -8.29 -11.40
CA ASP A 290 8.17 -8.09 -12.08
C ASP A 290 8.32 -6.62 -12.53
N ILE A 291 9.56 -6.21 -12.76
CA ILE A 291 9.89 -4.89 -13.30
C ILE A 291 10.14 -5.00 -14.80
N TRP A 292 9.58 -4.07 -15.55
CA TRP A 292 9.67 -3.99 -17.00
C TRP A 292 10.44 -2.73 -17.37
N ILE A 293 11.43 -2.90 -18.25
CA ILE A 293 12.38 -1.84 -18.63
C ILE A 293 12.39 -1.73 -20.15
N THR A 294 12.18 -0.53 -20.66
CA THR A 294 12.34 -0.23 -22.09
C THR A 294 13.76 0.17 -22.41
N ASP A 295 14.21 -0.22 -23.60
CA ASP A 295 15.53 0.13 -24.13
C ASP A 295 15.43 1.06 -25.35
N LYS A 296 16.11 2.21 -25.26
CA LYS A 296 16.20 3.21 -26.32
C LYS A 296 17.44 3.04 -27.22
N SER A 297 18.27 2.02 -27.00
CA SER A 297 19.50 1.83 -27.78
C SER A 297 19.23 1.82 -29.31
N PRO A 298 20.05 2.50 -30.11
CA PRO A 298 19.91 2.51 -31.56
C PRO A 298 20.18 1.11 -32.15
N LEU A 299 19.45 0.75 -33.21
CA LEU A 299 19.47 -0.56 -33.92
C LEU A 299 20.80 -0.84 -34.67
N THR A 300 21.91 -0.21 -34.28
CA THR A 300 23.20 -0.25 -35.01
C THR A 300 24.13 -1.37 -34.60
N ASP A 301 23.84 -2.09 -33.51
CA ASP A 301 24.61 -3.27 -33.09
C ASP A 301 24.06 -4.54 -33.77
N GLU A 302 24.88 -5.21 -34.58
CA GLU A 302 24.54 -6.49 -35.23
C GLU A 302 24.15 -7.59 -34.21
N SER A 303 24.49 -7.41 -32.94
CA SER A 303 24.11 -8.31 -31.83
C SER A 303 22.63 -8.21 -31.46
N PHE A 304 21.97 -7.08 -31.71
CA PHE A 304 20.57 -6.81 -31.38
C PHE A 304 19.88 -6.02 -32.52
N PRO A 305 19.53 -6.68 -33.64
CA PRO A 305 18.99 -6.02 -34.83
C PRO A 305 17.58 -5.42 -34.64
N ASN A 306 16.96 -5.64 -33.47
CA ASN A 306 15.56 -5.36 -33.14
C ASN A 306 15.48 -4.71 -31.74
N GLY A 307 14.52 -3.80 -31.54
CA GLY A 307 14.27 -3.20 -30.22
C GLY A 307 13.85 -4.25 -29.20
N HIS A 308 13.87 -3.95 -27.90
CA HIS A 308 13.44 -4.92 -26.90
C HIS A 308 12.98 -4.30 -25.58
N VAL A 309 12.29 -5.11 -24.79
CA VAL A 309 11.92 -4.82 -23.40
C VAL A 309 12.48 -5.91 -22.50
N VAL A 310 13.01 -5.49 -21.36
CA VAL A 310 13.56 -6.39 -20.34
C VAL A 310 12.55 -6.56 -19.22
N ARG A 311 12.14 -7.80 -18.99
CA ARG A 311 11.37 -8.20 -17.80
C ARG A 311 12.34 -8.75 -16.76
N LEU A 312 12.44 -8.09 -15.62
CA LEU A 312 13.29 -8.46 -14.50
C LEU A 312 12.43 -9.04 -13.36
N HIS A 313 12.68 -10.30 -13.04
CA HIS A 313 11.97 -11.01 -11.99
C HIS A 313 12.53 -10.70 -10.60
N GLN A 314 11.72 -10.85 -9.56
CA GLN A 314 12.15 -10.57 -8.17
C GLN A 314 13.31 -11.45 -7.71
N ASP A 315 13.45 -12.66 -8.26
CA ASP A 315 14.55 -13.58 -7.97
C ASP A 315 15.89 -13.15 -8.60
N GLY A 316 15.87 -12.11 -9.43
CA GLY A 316 17.02 -11.54 -10.14
C GLY A 316 17.24 -12.15 -11.53
N THR A 317 16.40 -13.09 -11.95
CA THR A 317 16.42 -13.59 -13.34
C THR A 317 15.80 -12.55 -14.27
N ARG A 318 16.24 -12.54 -15.53
CA ARG A 318 15.74 -11.59 -16.53
C ARG A 318 15.33 -12.31 -17.80
N LYS A 319 14.33 -11.74 -18.49
CA LYS A 319 13.87 -12.16 -19.80
C LYS A 319 13.90 -10.98 -20.76
N LEU A 320 14.53 -11.17 -21.92
CA LEU A 320 14.51 -10.24 -23.03
C LEU A 320 13.33 -10.58 -23.93
N ILE A 321 12.52 -9.57 -24.25
CA ILE A 321 11.37 -9.68 -25.15
C ILE A 321 11.67 -8.79 -26.36
N GLY A 322 11.94 -9.42 -27.50
CA GLY A 322 12.27 -8.71 -28.75
C GLY A 322 11.05 -8.04 -29.37
N LEU A 323 11.24 -6.84 -29.90
CA LEU A 323 10.25 -5.98 -30.54
C LEU A 323 10.77 -5.55 -31.91
N ASP A 324 9.88 -5.21 -32.83
CA ASP A 324 10.33 -4.81 -34.17
C ASP A 324 11.00 -3.43 -34.18
N GLU A 325 10.65 -2.56 -33.22
CA GLU A 325 11.13 -1.18 -33.12
C GLU A 325 11.61 -0.84 -31.70
N SER A 326 12.42 0.22 -31.56
CA SER A 326 12.93 0.70 -30.27
C SER A 326 11.79 1.09 -29.32
N ALA A 327 11.90 0.71 -28.04
CA ALA A 327 10.87 0.92 -27.03
C ALA A 327 11.14 2.20 -26.25
N TRP A 328 10.23 3.18 -26.30
CA TRP A 328 10.46 4.51 -25.70
C TRP A 328 9.68 4.70 -24.40
N GLY A 329 8.36 4.51 -24.44
CA GLY A 329 7.49 4.61 -23.26
C GLY A 329 6.86 3.27 -22.91
N ILE A 330 6.60 3.03 -21.61
CA ILE A 330 5.91 1.84 -21.11
C ILE A 330 4.85 2.20 -20.05
N ALA A 331 3.70 1.53 -20.08
CA ALA A 331 2.65 1.66 -19.06
C ALA A 331 1.87 0.34 -18.89
N PHE A 332 1.42 0.07 -17.66
CA PHE A 332 0.63 -1.12 -17.35
C PHE A 332 -0.84 -0.78 -17.15
N ASP A 333 -1.74 -1.53 -17.78
CA ASP A 333 -3.19 -1.34 -17.62
C ASP A 333 -3.84 -2.29 -16.60
N GLY A 334 -3.07 -3.23 -16.04
CA GLY A 334 -3.55 -4.32 -15.19
C GLY A 334 -3.50 -5.70 -15.85
N HIS A 335 -3.32 -5.78 -17.17
CA HIS A 335 -3.22 -7.04 -17.91
C HIS A 335 -2.18 -7.00 -19.04
N TYR A 336 -2.07 -5.88 -19.74
CA TYR A 336 -1.13 -5.65 -20.83
C TYR A 336 -0.08 -4.59 -20.45
N MET A 337 1.16 -4.82 -20.89
CA MET A 337 2.17 -3.77 -20.98
C MET A 337 2.04 -3.07 -22.33
N TRP A 338 1.76 -1.78 -22.29
CA TRP A 338 1.67 -0.91 -23.46
C TRP A 338 3.00 -0.24 -23.72
N ILE A 339 3.52 -0.36 -24.93
CA ILE A 339 4.82 0.16 -25.34
C ILE A 339 4.65 1.07 -26.53
N THR A 340 5.25 2.24 -26.47
CA THR A 340 5.26 3.22 -27.57
C THR A 340 6.58 3.16 -28.33
N HIS A 341 6.47 3.27 -29.64
CA HIS A 341 7.57 3.21 -30.58
C HIS A 341 7.47 4.37 -31.58
N PRO A 342 8.60 4.94 -32.05
CA PRO A 342 8.58 5.74 -33.27
C PRO A 342 8.29 4.83 -34.47
N GLU A 343 7.42 5.26 -35.38
CA GLU A 343 7.20 4.54 -36.64
C GLU A 343 8.36 4.84 -37.61
N SER A 344 9.10 3.81 -38.05
CA SER A 344 10.20 3.98 -39.00
C SER A 344 9.69 4.21 -40.44
N GLU A 345 10.37 5.10 -41.17
CA GLU A 345 10.07 5.35 -42.59
C GLU A 345 10.47 4.12 -43.42
N ASN A 346 9.48 3.45 -44.02
CA ASN A 346 9.74 2.58 -45.16
C ASN A 346 10.11 3.45 -46.38
N GLY A 347 11.32 3.99 -46.40
CA GLY A 347 12.08 4.43 -47.59
C GLY A 347 11.44 5.42 -48.57
N ASN A 348 10.34 6.10 -48.25
CA ASN A 348 9.72 7.10 -49.12
C ASN A 348 9.53 8.42 -48.35
N GLU A 349 10.36 9.40 -48.71
CA GLU A 349 10.54 10.73 -48.07
C GLU A 349 9.30 11.67 -48.09
N GLU A 350 8.09 11.17 -48.33
CA GLU A 350 6.86 11.99 -48.39
C GLU A 350 5.84 11.72 -47.26
N ASN A 351 6.05 10.70 -46.40
CA ASN A 351 5.14 10.39 -45.29
C ASN A 351 5.79 10.70 -43.93
N THR A 352 5.23 11.66 -43.21
CA THR A 352 5.64 12.02 -41.85
C THR A 352 5.58 10.82 -40.90
N PRO A 353 6.63 10.53 -40.10
CA PRO A 353 6.63 9.40 -39.19
C PRO A 353 5.54 9.54 -38.11
N GLY A 354 4.85 8.43 -37.81
CA GLY A 354 3.82 8.34 -36.79
C GLY A 354 4.31 7.72 -35.48
N ILE A 355 3.37 7.27 -34.65
CA ILE A 355 3.64 6.47 -33.44
C ILE A 355 3.10 5.07 -33.65
N GLN A 356 3.85 4.04 -33.25
CA GLN A 356 3.34 2.69 -33.10
C GLN A 356 3.12 2.35 -31.63
N LEU A 357 2.06 1.60 -31.35
CA LEU A 357 1.68 1.16 -30.02
C LEU A 357 1.60 -0.37 -29.98
N THR A 358 2.47 -1.00 -29.20
CA THR A 358 2.51 -2.45 -29.02
C THR A 358 1.94 -2.79 -27.65
N ARG A 359 1.26 -3.93 -27.53
CA ARG A 359 0.83 -4.47 -26.24
C ARG A 359 1.35 -5.88 -26.02
N ILE A 360 1.84 -6.16 -24.82
CA ILE A 360 2.35 -7.47 -24.41
C ILE A 360 1.43 -8.05 -23.34
N ASP A 361 0.92 -9.26 -23.54
CA ASP A 361 0.18 -10.01 -22.52
C ASP A 361 1.16 -10.44 -21.42
N VAL A 362 1.04 -9.85 -20.23
CA VAL A 362 1.96 -10.07 -19.10
C VAL A 362 1.93 -11.51 -18.59
N CYS A 363 0.81 -12.22 -18.76
CA CYS A 363 0.68 -13.60 -18.31
C CYS A 363 1.26 -14.60 -19.30
N LYS A 364 1.20 -14.30 -20.60
CA LYS A 364 1.64 -15.22 -21.67
C LYS A 364 2.98 -14.84 -22.31
N ASP A 365 3.49 -13.64 -22.03
CA ASP A 365 4.59 -13.02 -22.75
C ASP A 365 4.35 -12.98 -24.27
N ASP A 366 3.09 -12.80 -24.67
CA ASP A 366 2.67 -12.82 -26.07
C ASP A 366 2.55 -11.39 -26.60
N ILE A 367 3.36 -11.06 -27.60
CA ILE A 367 3.39 -9.75 -28.25
C ILE A 367 2.23 -9.72 -29.25
N GLN A 368 1.32 -8.78 -29.06
CA GLN A 368 0.22 -8.57 -30.01
C GLN A 368 0.69 -7.71 -31.19
N THR A 369 0.03 -7.87 -32.33
CA THR A 369 0.26 -7.04 -33.53
C THR A 369 0.23 -5.54 -33.18
N PRO A 370 1.29 -4.78 -33.47
CA PRO A 370 1.35 -3.34 -33.18
C PRO A 370 0.23 -2.56 -33.87
N TYR A 371 -0.27 -1.54 -33.19
CA TYR A 371 -1.20 -0.56 -33.74
C TYR A 371 -0.40 0.60 -34.36
N SER A 372 -0.55 0.83 -35.66
CA SER A 372 0.01 2.02 -36.31
C SER A 372 -0.92 3.22 -36.09
N LEU A 373 -0.43 4.23 -35.38
CA LEU A 373 -1.14 5.47 -35.08
C LEU A 373 -0.52 6.61 -35.90
N SER A 374 -0.49 6.44 -37.23
CA SER A 374 0.07 7.41 -38.18
C SER A 374 -0.57 8.81 -38.15
N GLN A 375 -1.75 8.95 -37.54
CA GLN A 375 -2.39 10.24 -37.28
C GLN A 375 -1.74 11.04 -36.14
N LEU A 376 -0.95 10.39 -35.29
CA LEU A 376 -0.21 11.04 -34.22
C LEU A 376 1.09 11.63 -34.73
N LYS A 377 1.47 12.74 -34.10
CA LYS A 377 2.79 13.35 -34.23
C LYS A 377 3.88 12.37 -33.70
N PRO A 378 5.10 12.29 -34.29
CA PRO A 378 6.12 11.28 -33.93
C PRO A 378 6.78 11.56 -32.57
N TYR A 379 7.81 10.78 -32.24
CA TYR A 379 8.67 10.94 -31.06
C TYR A 379 7.92 10.86 -29.72
N PRO A 380 7.34 9.69 -29.39
CA PRO A 380 6.67 9.46 -28.11
C PRO A 380 7.67 9.65 -26.97
N GLN A 381 7.40 10.56 -26.04
CA GLN A 381 8.25 10.78 -24.86
C GLN A 381 7.85 9.86 -23.73
N GLU A 382 6.54 9.66 -23.55
CA GLU A 382 6.01 8.97 -22.39
C GLU A 382 4.59 8.46 -22.63
N ILE A 383 4.24 7.37 -21.97
CA ILE A 383 2.88 6.83 -21.93
C ILE A 383 2.43 6.68 -20.48
N LEU A 384 1.15 6.94 -20.23
CA LEU A 384 0.51 6.73 -18.94
C LEU A 384 -0.83 6.04 -19.18
N CYS A 385 -1.14 5.06 -18.34
CA CYS A 385 -2.43 4.38 -18.37
C CYS A 385 -3.29 4.87 -17.21
N THR A 386 -4.59 5.02 -17.43
CA THR A 386 -5.61 5.22 -16.39
C THR A 386 -6.57 4.04 -16.39
N ASP A 387 -7.58 4.04 -15.53
CA ASP A 387 -8.60 2.99 -15.53
C ASP A 387 -9.36 2.89 -16.87
N GLU A 388 -9.45 3.99 -17.63
CA GLU A 388 -10.28 4.08 -18.84
C GLU A 388 -9.48 4.34 -20.12
N PHE A 389 -8.43 5.16 -20.05
CA PHE A 389 -7.73 5.67 -21.22
C PHE A 389 -6.21 5.51 -21.14
N LEU A 390 -5.57 5.48 -22.31
CA LEU A 390 -4.14 5.65 -22.47
C LEU A 390 -3.82 7.09 -22.84
N PHE A 391 -2.77 7.64 -22.27
CA PHE A 391 -2.25 8.97 -22.57
C PHE A 391 -0.86 8.83 -23.15
N VAL A 392 -0.63 9.40 -24.33
CA VAL A 392 0.68 9.44 -24.98
C VAL A 392 1.13 10.89 -25.08
N LEU A 393 2.27 11.17 -24.47
CA LEU A 393 2.95 12.45 -24.56
C LEU A 393 4.00 12.36 -25.67
N HIS A 394 3.94 13.25 -26.65
CA HIS A 394 4.81 13.20 -27.83
C HIS A 394 5.19 14.60 -28.33
N ARG A 395 6.20 14.65 -29.20
CA ARG A 395 6.86 15.89 -29.61
C ARG A 395 6.97 15.98 -31.12
N TRP A 396 6.80 17.18 -31.66
CA TRP A 396 7.02 17.41 -33.09
C TRP A 396 7.96 18.60 -33.28
N ASP A 397 9.21 18.30 -33.65
CA ASP A 397 10.27 19.30 -33.78
C ASP A 397 10.07 20.23 -35.00
N SER A 398 9.38 19.78 -36.06
CA SER A 398 9.11 20.63 -37.24
C SER A 398 8.02 21.70 -37.04
N ASP A 399 7.29 21.68 -35.92
CA ASP A 399 6.19 22.61 -35.56
C ASP A 399 6.64 23.44 -34.34
N GLU A 400 7.79 24.12 -34.44
CA GLU A 400 8.32 25.01 -33.38
C GLU A 400 8.50 24.32 -32.00
N ASN A 401 8.93 23.05 -31.96
CA ASN A 401 9.01 22.25 -30.72
C ASN A 401 7.66 22.14 -29.98
N ALA A 402 6.58 21.85 -30.71
CA ALA A 402 5.26 21.64 -30.13
C ALA A 402 5.21 20.36 -29.25
N LEU A 403 4.59 20.48 -28.09
CA LEU A 403 4.33 19.39 -27.14
C LEU A 403 2.85 19.01 -27.20
N TYR A 404 2.58 17.73 -27.41
CA TYR A 404 1.24 17.20 -27.57
C TYR A 404 0.95 16.10 -26.56
N LEU A 405 -0.29 16.06 -26.10
CA LEU A 405 -0.84 14.99 -25.28
C LEU A 405 -2.05 14.41 -25.98
N SER A 406 -1.96 13.13 -26.32
CA SER A 406 -3.05 12.39 -26.94
C SER A 406 -3.71 11.45 -25.94
N LEU A 407 -5.03 11.49 -25.87
CA LEU A 407 -5.87 10.50 -25.22
C LEU A 407 -6.28 9.45 -26.25
N ILE A 408 -6.11 8.18 -25.90
CA ILE A 408 -6.42 7.02 -26.73
C ILE A 408 -7.36 6.11 -25.95
N ASP A 409 -8.50 5.76 -26.56
CA ASP A 409 -9.40 4.74 -26.02
C ASP A 409 -8.94 3.32 -26.44
N PRO A 410 -8.49 2.48 -25.48
CA PRO A 410 -8.02 1.13 -25.79
C PRO A 410 -9.12 0.19 -26.32
N VAL A 411 -10.41 0.49 -26.10
CA VAL A 411 -11.52 -0.26 -26.68
C VAL A 411 -11.62 0.01 -28.18
N SER A 412 -11.50 1.27 -28.58
CA SER A 412 -11.52 1.71 -29.98
C SER A 412 -10.35 1.14 -30.79
N LEU A 413 -9.21 0.83 -30.16
CA LEU A 413 -8.09 0.15 -30.82
C LEU A 413 -8.45 -1.26 -31.37
N LYS A 414 -9.50 -1.91 -30.86
CA LYS A 414 -9.92 -3.24 -31.32
C LYS A 414 -10.73 -3.22 -32.62
N ASP A 415 -11.24 -2.06 -33.02
CA ASP A 415 -12.09 -1.89 -34.21
C ASP A 415 -11.62 -0.68 -35.04
N PRO A 416 -10.59 -0.86 -35.90
CA PRO A 416 -10.03 0.23 -36.67
C PRO A 416 -11.00 0.82 -37.72
N GLU A 417 -12.11 0.15 -38.03
CA GLU A 417 -13.09 0.64 -39.02
C GLU A 417 -13.84 1.89 -38.52
N ASN A 418 -13.92 2.10 -37.20
CA ASN A 418 -14.57 3.27 -36.58
C ASN A 418 -13.58 4.39 -36.20
N GLY A 419 -12.29 4.24 -36.55
CA GLY A 419 -11.21 5.15 -36.14
C GLY A 419 -10.75 4.92 -34.70
N TYR A 420 -9.53 5.35 -34.37
CA TYR A 420 -8.88 5.03 -33.09
C TYR A 420 -9.35 5.84 -31.86
N GLY A 421 -10.41 6.65 -31.99
CA GLY A 421 -10.95 7.44 -30.88
C GLY A 421 -9.91 8.35 -30.20
N ILE A 422 -9.00 8.94 -30.99
CA ILE A 422 -7.88 9.74 -30.47
C ILE A 422 -8.29 11.21 -30.34
N ILE A 423 -7.99 11.78 -29.18
CA ILE A 423 -8.13 13.22 -28.92
C ILE A 423 -6.74 13.78 -28.65
N ASP A 424 -6.29 14.69 -29.50
CA ASP A 424 -4.95 15.30 -29.39
C ASP A 424 -5.02 16.75 -28.92
N LEU A 425 -4.16 17.12 -27.98
CA LEU A 425 -4.06 18.45 -27.42
C LEU A 425 -2.62 18.94 -27.44
N GLN A 426 -2.38 20.02 -28.19
CA GLN A 426 -1.14 20.78 -28.04
C GLN A 426 -1.15 21.55 -26.72
N ILE A 427 -0.20 21.23 -25.84
CA ILE A 427 -0.08 21.82 -24.49
C ILE A 427 0.52 23.23 -24.56
N ASN A 428 1.54 23.43 -25.40
CA ASN A 428 2.27 24.69 -25.52
C ASN A 428 1.74 25.59 -26.65
N LYS A 429 0.45 25.91 -26.68
CA LYS A 429 -0.08 26.86 -27.67
C LYS A 429 0.37 28.30 -27.39
N THR A 430 1.25 28.83 -28.23
CA THR A 430 1.48 30.29 -28.34
C THR A 430 0.24 30.95 -28.97
N LYS A 431 -0.18 32.10 -28.45
CA LYS A 431 -1.08 32.98 -29.21
C LYS A 431 -0.26 33.52 -30.40
N GLN A 432 -0.60 33.11 -31.62
CA GLN A 432 0.08 33.44 -32.89
C GLN A 432 0.56 34.91 -33.01
N GLN A 433 1.81 35.11 -33.47
CA GLN A 433 2.20 35.74 -34.75
C GLN A 433 3.62 36.36 -34.67
N ASN A 434 4.60 35.77 -35.37
CA ASN A 434 5.41 36.49 -36.35
C ASN A 434 6.34 35.56 -37.16
N PRO A 435 6.33 35.63 -38.50
CA PRO A 435 7.32 34.96 -39.33
C PRO A 435 8.45 35.94 -39.63
N VAL A 436 9.49 36.02 -38.79
CA VAL A 436 10.75 36.66 -39.21
C VAL A 436 11.90 35.92 -38.59
N GLY A 437 12.80 35.48 -39.46
CA GLY A 437 13.84 34.52 -39.14
C GLY A 437 14.79 34.97 -38.05
N ASP A 438 15.06 34.04 -37.16
CA ASP A 438 16.35 33.96 -36.49
C ASP A 438 16.73 32.48 -36.47
N THR A 439 17.72 32.11 -37.28
CA THR A 439 18.35 30.79 -37.31
C THR A 439 19.29 30.63 -36.12
N GLY A 440 18.76 30.88 -34.91
CA GLY A 440 19.44 30.58 -33.67
C GLY A 440 18.97 29.20 -33.22
N GLU A 441 19.89 28.25 -33.18
CA GLU A 441 19.70 26.90 -32.64
C GLU A 441 18.79 26.93 -31.41
N THR A 442 17.53 26.52 -31.59
CA THR A 442 16.60 26.30 -30.49
C THR A 442 17.09 25.09 -29.70
N GLU A 443 17.86 25.36 -28.65
CA GLU A 443 18.33 24.37 -27.68
C GLU A 443 17.20 23.38 -27.36
N LEU A 444 17.49 22.10 -27.59
CA LEU A 444 16.63 20.95 -27.34
C LEU A 444 15.89 21.14 -26.01
N LEU A 445 14.55 21.26 -26.06
CA LEU A 445 13.76 21.27 -24.83
C LEU A 445 14.06 19.99 -24.05
N GLN A 446 14.52 20.18 -22.82
CA GLN A 446 14.91 19.15 -21.85
C GLN A 446 13.71 18.29 -21.40
N LYS A 447 14.00 17.24 -20.62
CA LYS A 447 13.13 16.13 -20.21
C LYS A 447 11.66 16.56 -19.98
N VAL A 448 10.74 15.86 -20.64
CA VAL A 448 9.29 16.06 -20.46
C VAL A 448 8.75 14.86 -19.71
N VAL A 449 7.98 15.14 -18.66
CA VAL A 449 7.38 14.12 -17.80
C VAL A 449 5.92 14.46 -17.52
N MET A 450 5.11 13.44 -17.29
CA MET A 450 3.72 13.59 -16.83
C MET A 450 3.41 12.77 -15.56
N VAL A 451 2.29 13.00 -14.89
CA VAL A 451 1.76 12.13 -13.81
C VAL A 451 0.25 12.30 -13.74
N TYR A 452 -0.48 11.31 -13.23
CA TYR A 452 -1.93 11.39 -13.04
C TYR A 452 -2.25 11.47 -11.54
N ASP A 453 -3.06 12.46 -11.14
CA ASP A 453 -3.45 12.68 -9.74
C ASP A 453 -4.78 12.00 -9.36
N GLY A 454 -5.41 11.29 -10.30
CA GLY A 454 -6.74 10.71 -10.14
C GLY A 454 -7.90 11.53 -10.71
N GLU A 455 -7.64 12.76 -11.13
CA GLU A 455 -8.63 13.66 -11.75
C GLU A 455 -8.11 14.34 -13.02
N ALA A 456 -6.82 14.66 -13.07
CA ALA A 456 -6.14 15.42 -14.10
C ALA A 456 -4.75 14.86 -14.40
N ILE A 457 -4.31 15.05 -15.65
CA ILE A 457 -2.95 14.77 -16.09
C ILE A 457 -2.11 16.02 -15.86
N TRP A 458 -1.02 15.87 -15.11
CA TRP A 458 -0.03 16.91 -14.88
C TRP A 458 1.15 16.70 -15.80
N VAL A 459 1.56 17.72 -16.54
CA VAL A 459 2.68 17.64 -17.48
C VAL A 459 3.70 18.71 -17.15
N ALA A 460 4.93 18.32 -16.82
CA ALA A 460 6.04 19.23 -16.61
C ALA A 460 6.92 19.29 -17.87
N TYR A 461 7.27 20.51 -18.27
CA TYR A 461 8.05 20.78 -19.46
C TYR A 461 8.85 22.08 -19.29
N ALA A 462 10.00 22.17 -19.97
CA ALA A 462 10.72 23.44 -20.09
C ALA A 462 10.16 24.26 -21.26
N PHE A 463 10.09 25.58 -21.11
CA PHE A 463 9.63 26.49 -22.17
C PHE A 463 10.39 27.81 -22.17
N LYS A 464 10.71 28.33 -23.36
CA LYS A 464 11.38 29.63 -23.57
C LYS A 464 10.33 30.67 -24.01
N GLY A 465 10.04 31.64 -23.14
CA GLY A 465 9.02 32.67 -23.40
C GLY A 465 9.50 33.83 -24.29
N GLU A 466 8.57 34.59 -24.88
CA GLU A 466 8.84 35.71 -25.79
C GLU A 466 9.43 36.97 -25.12
N GLN A 467 9.19 37.20 -23.83
CA GLN A 467 9.64 38.41 -23.14
C GLN A 467 10.76 38.12 -22.15
N ASP A 468 11.99 38.32 -22.63
CA ASP A 468 13.18 38.70 -21.84
C ASP A 468 13.83 37.65 -20.92
N SER A 469 13.97 36.40 -21.39
CA SER A 469 14.98 35.49 -20.84
C SER A 469 15.70 34.70 -21.94
N ARG A 470 17.02 34.83 -22.02
CA ARG A 470 17.85 33.97 -22.89
C ARG A 470 17.73 32.47 -22.54
N LEU A 471 17.15 32.15 -21.37
CA LEU A 471 17.12 30.82 -20.77
C LEU A 471 15.67 30.29 -20.61
N PRO A 472 15.45 28.96 -20.72
CA PRO A 472 14.15 28.32 -20.52
C PRO A 472 13.67 28.36 -19.06
N ARG A 473 12.36 28.21 -18.85
CA ARG A 473 11.70 28.09 -17.54
C ARG A 473 10.90 26.81 -17.44
N ALA A 474 10.90 26.19 -16.27
CA ALA A 474 10.07 25.02 -16.01
C ALA A 474 8.60 25.44 -15.83
N CYS A 475 7.72 24.71 -16.52
CA CYS A 475 6.28 24.91 -16.52
C CYS A 475 5.60 23.59 -16.13
N LEU A 476 4.47 23.70 -15.45
CA LEU A 476 3.60 22.59 -15.09
C LEU A 476 2.18 22.89 -15.59
N ALA A 477 1.67 22.05 -16.49
CA ALA A 477 0.31 22.14 -17.01
C ALA A 477 -0.58 21.10 -16.32
N LYS A 478 -1.76 21.53 -15.84
CA LYS A 478 -2.83 20.63 -15.38
C LYS A 478 -3.85 20.47 -16.51
N VAL A 479 -4.03 19.25 -16.99
CA VAL A 479 -4.89 18.90 -18.14
C VAL A 479 -6.05 18.02 -17.66
N ARG A 480 -7.29 18.41 -17.98
CA ARG A 480 -8.49 17.64 -17.65
C ARG A 480 -9.20 17.12 -18.88
N ILE A 481 -9.91 16.01 -18.69
CA ILE A 481 -10.91 15.52 -19.65
C ILE A 481 -12.23 16.24 -19.35
N ARG A 482 -12.79 16.92 -20.35
CA ARG A 482 -14.07 17.63 -20.25
C ARG A 482 -15.10 16.95 -21.15
N GLN A 483 -16.24 16.61 -20.59
CA GLN A 483 -17.44 16.24 -21.36
C GLN A 483 -18.20 17.51 -21.75
N ILE A 484 -18.47 17.69 -23.04
CA ILE A 484 -19.22 18.85 -23.53
C ILE A 484 -20.71 18.66 -23.23
N PRO A 485 -21.35 19.54 -22.46
CA PRO A 485 -22.79 19.44 -22.21
C PRO A 485 -23.58 19.74 -23.49
N GLY A 486 -24.39 18.79 -23.97
CA GLY A 486 -25.36 19.02 -25.05
C GLY A 486 -25.02 18.41 -26.42
N SER A 487 -23.88 17.72 -26.56
CA SER A 487 -23.57 16.83 -27.68
C SER A 487 -23.62 15.36 -27.24
N PRO A 488 -23.77 14.36 -28.15
CA PRO A 488 -23.37 12.97 -27.85
C PRO A 488 -21.90 12.97 -27.37
N PRO A 489 -21.41 11.95 -26.64
CA PRO A 489 -20.28 12.08 -25.70
C PRO A 489 -18.98 12.44 -26.43
N GLU A 490 -18.79 13.73 -26.67
CA GLU A 490 -17.59 14.28 -27.30
C GLU A 490 -16.69 14.72 -26.16
N MET A 491 -15.68 13.90 -25.88
CA MET A 491 -14.65 14.19 -24.92
C MET A 491 -13.65 15.17 -25.53
N GLN A 492 -13.18 16.12 -24.73
CA GLN A 492 -12.09 17.02 -25.11
C GLN A 492 -11.06 17.11 -23.99
N LEU A 493 -9.79 17.26 -24.38
CA LEU A 493 -8.73 17.62 -23.46
C LEU A 493 -8.62 19.14 -23.37
N GLU A 494 -8.56 19.69 -22.16
CA GLU A 494 -8.41 21.12 -21.91
C GLU A 494 -7.29 21.36 -20.89
N VAL A 495 -6.39 22.30 -21.18
CA VAL A 495 -5.43 22.77 -20.18
C VAL A 495 -6.16 23.69 -19.20
N GLU A 496 -6.39 23.20 -17.98
CA GLU A 496 -7.05 23.95 -16.92
C GLU A 496 -6.17 25.10 -16.44
N LYS A 497 -4.87 24.84 -16.27
CA LYS A 497 -3.93 25.82 -15.71
C LYS A 497 -2.49 25.55 -16.15
N HIS A 498 -1.77 26.63 -16.44
CA HIS A 498 -0.30 26.64 -16.53
C HIS A 498 0.27 27.28 -15.26
N LEU A 499 1.20 26.59 -14.61
CA LEU A 499 1.97 27.05 -13.47
C LEU A 499 3.42 27.23 -13.90
N VAL A 500 3.94 28.45 -13.76
CA VAL A 500 5.35 28.73 -14.04
C VAL A 500 6.14 28.49 -12.76
N LEU A 501 7.09 27.57 -12.80
CA LEU A 501 7.96 27.24 -11.68
C LEU A 501 9.09 28.29 -11.54
N LYS A 502 9.74 28.28 -10.38
CA LYS A 502 10.92 29.14 -10.15
C LYS A 502 12.16 28.65 -10.91
N SER A 503 12.23 27.34 -11.12
CA SER A 503 13.34 26.63 -11.72
C SER A 503 13.31 26.63 -13.25
N ARG A 504 14.35 26.06 -13.87
CA ARG A 504 14.55 26.11 -15.32
C ARG A 504 14.18 24.82 -16.00
N VAL A 505 14.49 23.69 -15.36
CA VAL A 505 14.43 22.37 -16.01
C VAL A 505 13.72 21.39 -15.08
N PRO A 506 12.52 20.90 -15.44
CA PRO A 506 11.92 19.79 -14.72
C PRO A 506 12.62 18.48 -15.10
N GLU A 507 12.85 17.62 -14.12
CA GLU A 507 13.55 16.34 -14.29
C GLU A 507 12.63 15.14 -14.07
N ASP A 508 11.75 15.18 -13.07
CA ASP A 508 10.80 14.11 -12.81
C ASP A 508 9.55 14.59 -12.07
N LEU A 509 8.51 13.76 -12.10
CA LEU A 509 7.21 13.98 -11.46
C LEU A 509 6.79 12.76 -10.65
N SER A 510 6.18 12.99 -9.48
CA SER A 510 5.48 11.95 -8.72
C SER A 510 4.28 12.53 -7.96
N PHE A 511 3.30 11.69 -7.65
CA PHE A 511 2.09 12.07 -6.91
C PHE A 511 1.98 11.28 -5.61
N ASP A 512 1.77 11.99 -4.49
CA ASP A 512 1.69 11.37 -3.16
C ASP A 512 0.25 11.02 -2.69
N GLY A 513 -0.75 11.26 -3.55
CA GLY A 513 -2.17 11.15 -3.19
C GLY A 513 -2.84 12.50 -2.89
N SER A 514 -2.07 13.56 -2.69
CA SER A 514 -2.58 14.91 -2.35
C SER A 514 -1.80 16.05 -3.01
N HIS A 515 -0.51 15.84 -3.30
CA HIS A 515 0.40 16.80 -3.87
C HIS A 515 1.15 16.20 -5.05
N VAL A 516 1.39 17.04 -6.05
CA VAL A 516 2.29 16.75 -7.17
C VAL A 516 3.67 17.27 -6.81
N TRP A 517 4.68 16.40 -6.92
CA TRP A 517 6.08 16.68 -6.62
C TRP A 517 6.87 16.74 -7.91
N ILE A 518 7.71 17.77 -8.04
CA ILE A 518 8.55 18.02 -9.21
C ILE A 518 10.00 18.16 -8.77
N THR A 519 10.90 17.35 -9.31
CA THR A 519 12.34 17.61 -9.23
C THR A 519 12.79 18.48 -10.38
N HIS A 520 13.79 19.29 -10.10
CA HIS A 520 14.38 20.18 -11.08
C HIS A 520 15.81 20.56 -10.68
N ASP A 521 16.49 21.29 -11.56
CA ASP A 521 17.87 21.74 -11.40
C ASP A 521 18.17 22.44 -10.06
N GLU A 522 17.25 23.27 -9.59
CA GLU A 522 17.40 24.01 -8.32
C GLU A 522 16.82 23.31 -7.05
N GLY A 523 16.27 22.09 -7.15
CA GLY A 523 15.70 21.36 -6.00
C GLY A 523 14.36 20.67 -6.26
N VAL A 524 13.45 20.75 -5.29
CA VAL A 524 12.15 20.05 -5.32
C VAL A 524 11.01 21.04 -5.08
N THR A 525 9.97 20.97 -5.90
CA THR A 525 8.75 21.77 -5.73
C THR A 525 7.56 20.87 -5.49
N ARG A 526 6.77 21.19 -4.44
CA ARG A 526 5.49 20.55 -4.13
C ARG A 526 4.35 21.46 -4.57
N VAL A 527 3.34 20.89 -5.21
CA VAL A 527 2.12 21.57 -5.66
C VAL A 527 0.92 20.88 -5.03
N ASP A 528 0.08 21.64 -4.34
CA ASP A 528 -1.22 21.12 -3.89
C ASP A 528 -2.09 20.77 -5.11
N ALA A 529 -2.48 19.50 -5.25
CA ALA A 529 -3.26 19.04 -6.39
C ALA A 529 -4.71 19.57 -6.35
N SER A 530 -5.16 20.08 -5.19
CA SER A 530 -6.47 20.70 -5.01
C SER A 530 -6.56 22.08 -5.68
N SER A 531 -7.79 22.62 -5.73
CA SER A 531 -8.13 23.88 -6.42
C SER A 531 -7.20 25.08 -6.17
N LYS A 532 -6.52 25.16 -5.02
CA LYS A 532 -5.64 26.28 -4.69
C LYS A 532 -4.32 26.26 -5.47
N ASN A 533 -3.83 25.09 -5.89
CA ASN A 533 -2.56 24.93 -6.61
C ASN A 533 -1.40 25.73 -5.99
N GLU A 534 -1.31 25.73 -4.66
CA GLU A 534 -0.27 26.46 -3.93
C GLU A 534 1.08 25.76 -4.19
N LEU A 535 2.07 26.58 -4.58
CA LEU A 535 3.43 26.12 -4.89
C LEU A 535 4.33 26.34 -3.68
N ILE A 536 4.88 25.25 -3.14
CA ILE A 536 5.89 25.29 -2.07
C ILE A 536 7.19 24.76 -2.64
N HIS A 537 8.17 25.66 -2.77
CA HIS A 537 9.46 25.36 -3.34
C HIS A 537 10.51 25.17 -2.24
N ARG A 538 11.26 24.07 -2.33
CA ARG A 538 12.44 23.82 -1.52
C ARG A 538 13.69 23.96 -2.39
N ASP A 539 14.47 25.00 -2.08
CA ASP A 539 15.75 25.26 -2.71
C ASP A 539 16.81 24.30 -2.15
N ASN A 540 17.39 23.49 -3.04
CA ASN A 540 18.51 22.61 -2.75
C ASN A 540 19.66 22.86 -3.75
N SER A 541 19.76 24.07 -4.33
CA SER A 541 20.76 24.45 -5.32
C SER A 541 22.21 24.19 -4.89
N SER A 542 22.49 24.20 -3.58
CA SER A 542 23.81 23.92 -3.02
C SER A 542 24.24 22.45 -3.07
N SER A 543 23.31 21.51 -3.28
CA SER A 543 23.60 20.08 -3.22
C SER A 543 23.73 19.41 -4.60
N GLY A 544 23.28 20.07 -5.69
CA GLY A 544 23.30 19.57 -7.07
C GLY A 544 21.90 19.23 -7.61
N PRO A 545 21.75 19.06 -8.94
CA PRO A 545 20.45 18.80 -9.57
C PRO A 545 19.85 17.49 -9.08
N GLN A 546 18.53 17.51 -8.86
CA GLN A 546 17.75 16.31 -8.52
C GLN A 546 17.23 15.68 -9.82
N SER A 547 17.42 14.37 -10.00
CA SER A 547 17.22 13.74 -11.31
C SER A 547 16.01 12.81 -11.41
N ALA A 548 15.55 12.25 -10.29
CA ALA A 548 14.44 11.31 -10.26
C ALA A 548 13.67 11.36 -8.93
N LEU A 549 12.37 10.99 -8.99
CA LEU A 549 11.46 10.93 -7.85
C LEU A 549 10.68 9.62 -7.81
N THR A 550 10.35 9.17 -6.61
CA THR A 550 9.31 8.14 -6.41
C THR A 550 8.63 8.29 -5.06
N PHE A 551 7.42 7.77 -4.91
CA PHE A 551 6.66 7.81 -3.66
C PHE A 551 6.48 6.39 -3.12
N ASP A 552 6.85 6.16 -1.87
CA ASP A 552 6.79 4.82 -1.25
C ASP A 552 5.46 4.51 -0.53
N GLY A 553 4.51 5.45 -0.58
CA GLY A 553 3.26 5.39 0.19
C GLY A 553 3.27 6.24 1.46
N GLN A 554 4.43 6.68 1.94
CA GLN A 554 4.57 7.53 3.13
C GLN A 554 5.46 8.76 2.88
N PHE A 555 6.57 8.56 2.19
CA PHE A 555 7.61 9.54 1.91
C PHE A 555 7.89 9.65 0.41
N VAL A 556 8.32 10.84 0.01
CA VAL A 556 8.84 11.07 -1.34
C VAL A 556 10.35 10.90 -1.31
N TRP A 557 10.86 10.06 -2.19
CA TRP A 557 12.28 9.82 -2.36
C TRP A 557 12.80 10.58 -3.57
N SER A 558 13.88 11.33 -3.37
CA SER A 558 14.53 12.12 -4.42
C SER A 558 15.96 11.66 -4.61
N ALA A 559 16.36 11.36 -5.84
CA ALA A 559 17.74 11.07 -6.21
C ALA A 559 18.47 12.34 -6.62
N GLN A 560 19.69 12.46 -6.11
CA GLN A 560 20.63 13.50 -6.47
C GLN A 560 21.82 12.92 -7.25
N ASN A 561 22.04 13.44 -8.45
CA ASN A 561 23.25 13.17 -9.20
C ASN A 561 24.35 14.09 -8.68
N ARG A 562 25.41 13.51 -8.08
CA ARG A 562 26.64 14.25 -7.74
C ARG A 562 27.73 13.87 -8.71
N GLU A 563 28.28 14.88 -9.40
CA GLU A 563 29.59 14.73 -10.03
C GLU A 563 30.63 14.50 -8.92
N LEU A 564 31.03 13.24 -8.72
CA LEU A 564 32.16 12.95 -7.87
C LEU A 564 33.44 13.42 -8.56
N ARG A 565 33.92 14.60 -8.18
CA ARG A 565 35.32 14.97 -8.46
C ARG A 565 36.23 13.99 -7.70
N TRP A 566 36.69 12.96 -8.41
CA TRP A 566 37.69 11.97 -7.99
C TRP A 566 37.37 11.23 -6.68
N SER A 567 36.52 10.21 -6.76
CA SER A 567 36.57 9.09 -5.82
C SER A 567 37.93 8.39 -5.92
N ALA A 568 38.54 8.04 -4.78
CA ALA A 568 39.79 7.26 -4.74
C ALA A 568 39.62 5.79 -5.20
N GLN A 569 38.40 5.36 -5.52
CA GLN A 569 38.05 4.08 -6.12
C GLN A 569 37.58 4.30 -7.56
N LYS A 570 38.31 3.75 -8.53
CA LYS A 570 38.15 4.04 -9.96
C LYS A 570 36.84 3.57 -10.61
N ASP A 571 36.02 2.76 -9.94
CA ASP A 571 34.91 2.03 -10.57
C ASP A 571 33.56 2.14 -9.81
N LYS A 572 33.35 3.21 -9.03
CA LYS A 572 32.12 3.39 -8.23
C LYS A 572 31.54 4.80 -8.34
N PHE A 573 30.22 4.87 -8.57
CA PHE A 573 29.42 6.09 -8.61
C PHE A 573 28.64 6.24 -7.30
N GLU A 574 28.48 7.46 -6.78
CA GLU A 574 27.70 7.74 -5.57
C GLU A 574 26.50 8.60 -5.96
N THR A 575 25.29 8.08 -5.76
CA THR A 575 24.07 8.89 -5.73
C THR A 575 23.58 9.00 -4.30
N MET A 576 22.98 10.14 -3.99
CA MET A 576 22.40 10.41 -2.68
C MET A 576 20.88 10.39 -2.81
N LEU A 577 20.25 9.50 -2.06
CA LEU A 577 18.80 9.48 -1.90
C LEU A 577 18.41 10.26 -0.66
N SER A 578 17.47 11.17 -0.83
CA SER A 578 16.88 11.95 0.26
C SER A 578 15.44 11.50 0.49
N ARG A 579 15.13 11.09 1.72
CA ARG A 579 13.74 10.85 2.15
C ARG A 579 13.10 12.17 2.58
N ILE A 580 11.99 12.54 1.94
CA ILE A 580 11.28 13.80 2.16
C ILE A 580 9.91 13.51 2.76
N ASP A 581 9.65 14.13 3.92
CA ASP A 581 8.34 14.06 4.58
C ASP A 581 7.29 14.84 3.77
N THR A 582 6.20 14.15 3.43
CA THR A 582 5.16 14.68 2.54
C THR A 582 4.41 15.87 3.13
N LEU A 583 4.36 16.01 4.45
CA LEU A 583 3.63 17.10 5.13
C LEU A 583 4.51 18.33 5.32
N THR A 584 5.72 18.13 5.83
CA THR A 584 6.63 19.19 6.29
C THR A 584 7.65 19.63 5.24
N LEU A 585 7.82 18.87 4.15
CA LEU A 585 8.95 18.97 3.21
C LEU A 585 10.32 18.86 3.88
N ALA A 586 10.40 18.43 5.13
CA ALA A 586 11.67 18.21 5.81
C ALA A 586 12.34 16.96 5.23
N VAL A 587 13.67 17.02 5.05
CA VAL A 587 14.45 15.78 4.95
C VAL A 587 14.65 15.31 6.37
N GLU A 588 14.32 14.06 6.65
CA GLU A 588 14.54 13.51 7.98
C GLU A 588 16.04 13.45 8.29
N GLU A 589 16.43 14.06 9.42
CA GLU A 589 17.83 14.12 9.85
C GLU A 589 18.40 12.71 10.03
N GLY A 590 19.45 12.38 9.26
CA GLY A 590 20.18 11.11 9.37
C GLY A 590 19.79 10.03 8.36
N GLU A 591 18.87 10.29 7.44
CA GLU A 591 18.43 9.33 6.40
C GLU A 591 18.72 9.81 4.96
N GLU A 592 19.89 10.43 4.76
CA GLU A 592 20.49 10.48 3.42
C GLU A 592 21.17 9.14 3.13
N ILE A 593 20.55 8.32 2.28
CA ILE A 593 21.12 7.04 1.89
C ILE A 593 22.11 7.28 0.77
N ARG A 594 23.39 7.04 1.06
CA ARG A 594 24.45 6.98 0.06
C ARG A 594 24.35 5.64 -0.66
N VAL A 595 24.02 5.68 -1.94
CA VAL A 595 23.97 4.48 -2.78
C VAL A 595 25.22 4.47 -3.64
N LEU A 596 26.08 3.48 -3.39
CA LEU A 596 27.20 3.18 -4.27
C LEU A 596 26.69 2.31 -5.41
N ILE A 597 26.67 2.90 -6.60
CA ILE A 597 26.37 2.24 -7.86
C ILE A 597 27.71 1.73 -8.42
N ASP A 598 27.86 0.41 -8.48
CA ASP A 598 29.04 -0.18 -9.12
C ASP A 598 28.98 0.13 -10.63
N ALA A 599 30.11 0.52 -11.22
CA ALA A 599 30.18 0.65 -12.67
C ALA A 599 29.84 -0.70 -13.31
N PRO A 600 29.05 -0.75 -14.41
CA PRO A 600 28.84 -1.99 -15.14
C PRO A 600 30.20 -2.58 -15.58
N ASN A 601 30.33 -3.91 -15.59
CA ASN A 601 31.57 -4.56 -16.01
C ASN A 601 31.93 -4.13 -17.44
N THR A 602 33.03 -3.37 -17.60
CA THR A 602 33.54 -2.96 -18.92
C THR A 602 33.78 -4.19 -19.79
N PRO A 603 33.07 -4.34 -20.93
CA PRO A 603 33.31 -5.45 -21.84
C PRO A 603 34.75 -5.38 -22.41
N PRO A 604 35.36 -6.51 -22.80
CA PRO A 604 36.71 -6.51 -23.35
C PRO A 604 36.76 -5.72 -24.66
N GLY A 605 37.52 -4.60 -24.69
CA GLY A 605 37.65 -3.70 -25.84
C GLY A 605 37.17 -2.26 -25.61
N PHE A 606 36.48 -1.99 -24.50
CA PHE A 606 35.90 -0.69 -24.15
C PHE A 606 36.76 0.06 -23.11
N ARG A 607 36.81 1.39 -23.16
CA ARG A 607 37.46 2.28 -22.16
C ARG A 607 36.50 2.58 -20.99
N GLU A 608 37.01 3.30 -19.98
CA GLU A 608 36.32 3.65 -18.72
C GLU A 608 34.89 4.18 -18.96
N VAL A 609 33.95 3.81 -18.06
CA VAL A 609 32.56 4.31 -18.06
C VAL A 609 32.57 5.80 -17.72
N GLY A 610 31.89 6.63 -18.53
CA GLY A 610 31.63 8.04 -18.25
C GLY A 610 30.75 8.26 -17.02
N ASN A 611 30.31 9.50 -16.76
CA ASN A 611 29.43 9.78 -15.62
C ASN A 611 28.08 9.05 -15.78
N LEU A 612 27.79 8.12 -14.86
CA LEU A 612 26.47 7.49 -14.72
C LEU A 612 25.52 8.45 -13.98
N GLU A 613 24.37 8.72 -14.60
CA GLU A 613 23.31 9.57 -14.06
C GLU A 613 22.07 8.75 -13.74
N VAL A 614 21.47 8.95 -12.57
CA VAL A 614 20.18 8.35 -12.25
C VAL A 614 19.12 8.94 -13.18
N SER A 615 18.53 8.10 -14.02
CA SER A 615 17.58 8.49 -15.06
C SER A 615 16.13 8.38 -14.60
N GLN A 616 15.83 7.38 -13.75
CA GLN A 616 14.49 7.15 -13.20
C GLN A 616 14.54 6.36 -11.88
N MET A 617 13.56 6.59 -11.03
CA MET A 617 13.25 5.77 -9.86
C MET A 617 11.83 5.18 -9.96
N PHE A 618 11.63 4.02 -9.37
CA PHE A 618 10.35 3.33 -9.34
C PHE A 618 10.18 2.58 -8.02
N PHE A 619 9.03 2.72 -7.37
CA PHE A 619 8.69 1.95 -6.18
C PHE A 619 7.73 0.81 -6.52
N ASP A 620 8.09 -0.43 -6.14
CA ASP A 620 7.30 -1.63 -6.46
C ASP A 620 6.32 -2.08 -5.36
N GLY A 621 6.22 -1.31 -4.27
CA GLY A 621 5.47 -1.67 -3.08
C GLY A 621 6.33 -2.15 -1.90
N ALA A 622 7.58 -2.54 -2.16
CA ALA A 622 8.53 -2.99 -1.13
C ALA A 622 9.96 -2.46 -1.34
N HIS A 623 10.33 -2.16 -2.58
CA HIS A 623 11.67 -1.77 -2.98
C HIS A 623 11.64 -0.53 -3.87
N ILE A 624 12.67 0.27 -3.73
CA ILE A 624 13.00 1.33 -4.67
C ILE A 624 13.98 0.77 -5.70
N TRP A 625 13.58 0.85 -6.95
CA TRP A 625 14.36 0.53 -8.13
C TRP A 625 14.93 1.81 -8.72
N ILE A 626 16.22 1.79 -9.05
CA ILE A 626 16.94 2.92 -9.60
C ILE A 626 17.54 2.49 -10.92
N ALA A 627 17.15 3.15 -12.00
CA ALA A 627 17.85 3.07 -13.27
C ALA A 627 18.88 4.20 -13.36
N ALA A 628 20.10 3.85 -13.72
CA ALA A 628 21.14 4.81 -14.06
C ALA A 628 21.68 4.53 -15.47
N THR A 629 21.93 5.59 -16.22
CA THR A 629 22.42 5.57 -17.60
C THR A 629 23.71 6.36 -17.72
N GLY A 630 24.65 5.86 -18.51
CA GLY A 630 25.93 6.51 -18.83
C GLY A 630 26.40 6.11 -20.23
N GLU A 631 27.66 6.43 -20.54
CA GLU A 631 28.27 6.12 -21.84
C GLU A 631 29.66 5.45 -21.64
N TYR A 632 30.05 4.54 -22.53
CA TYR A 632 31.39 3.97 -22.68
C TYR A 632 32.10 4.63 -23.85
N ASP A 633 33.38 4.92 -23.72
CA ASP A 633 34.22 5.21 -24.90
C ASP A 633 34.75 3.91 -25.52
N ASP A 634 34.53 3.65 -26.80
CA ASP A 634 35.20 2.58 -27.56
C ASP A 634 36.02 3.13 -28.75
N GLU A 635 36.64 2.25 -29.55
CA GLU A 635 37.40 2.67 -30.75
C GLU A 635 36.50 3.20 -31.89
N PHE A 636 35.18 3.05 -31.78
CA PHE A 636 34.14 3.39 -32.75
C PHE A 636 33.20 4.55 -32.31
N GLY A 637 33.24 5.01 -31.06
CA GLY A 637 32.43 6.10 -30.52
C GLY A 637 31.96 5.88 -29.07
N ASN A 638 31.00 6.70 -28.62
CA ASN A 638 30.38 6.55 -27.30
C ASN A 638 29.24 5.51 -27.38
N GLN A 639 29.29 4.43 -26.59
CA GLN A 639 28.21 3.44 -26.48
C GLN A 639 27.39 3.62 -25.21
N PRO A 640 26.06 3.43 -25.23
CA PRO A 640 25.24 3.54 -24.02
C PRO A 640 25.51 2.43 -23.01
N ALA A 641 25.45 2.79 -21.73
CA ALA A 641 25.57 1.90 -20.58
C ALA A 641 24.40 2.10 -19.62
N GLY A 642 23.86 1.01 -19.06
CA GLY A 642 22.75 1.07 -18.13
C GLY A 642 22.92 0.11 -16.96
N ILE A 643 22.50 0.53 -15.77
CA ILE A 643 22.47 -0.33 -14.58
C ILE A 643 21.20 -0.13 -13.78
N ILE A 644 20.71 -1.21 -13.18
CA ILE A 644 19.53 -1.18 -12.31
C ILE A 644 19.89 -1.66 -10.92
N HIS A 645 19.56 -0.85 -9.93
CA HIS A 645 19.76 -1.14 -8.52
C HIS A 645 18.43 -1.34 -7.81
N ARG A 646 18.40 -2.30 -6.88
CA ARG A 646 17.28 -2.54 -5.98
C ARG A 646 17.69 -2.23 -4.53
N ILE A 647 16.89 -1.40 -3.88
CA ILE A 647 17.08 -0.96 -2.49
C ILE A 647 15.78 -1.21 -1.71
N LEU A 648 15.91 -1.58 -0.43
CA LEU A 648 14.76 -1.67 0.47
C LEU A 648 14.31 -0.27 0.87
N ALA A 649 13.02 0.02 0.71
CA ALA A 649 12.41 1.31 1.08
C ALA A 649 12.24 1.43 2.61
#